data_AF-A0A6V8CEA0-F1
#
_entry.id   AF-A0A6V8CEA0-F1
#
_cell.length_a   1.000
_cell.length_b   1.000
_cell.length_c   1.000
_cell.angle_alpha   90.00
_cell.angle_beta   90.00
_cell.angle_gamma   90.00
#
_symmetry.space_group_name_H-M   'P 1'
#
loop_
_entity.id
_entity.type
_entity.pdbx_description
1 polymer ?
#
loop_
_entity_poly.entity_id
_entity_poly.type
_entity_poly.pdbx_seq_one_letter_code
_entity_poly.pdbx_strand_id
1 'polypeptide(L)'
;AQDVATSADLLPGFWAGVDGTTGATPPATAKNALAVGASNGSSLTPWSDSGQGPLADGRIKPDLIAPGMSVCSGRAEEAKFPAGSSCGTGTHGNGDALYMSLSGTSQATAVAGGTAALVREYIREEAGLSAPSAALVKALMINGARDVGTPDVPNGAEGWGHIDLDRTVRPMDGSTMLTTFLDDGPSLRAGYGLLYSFDLDPSSGVDITLAWSDTPGSAASGASSTRLINDLDLVFVSPDGTRWLGNDFANGASTTGGSADDVNNVERIRVPAGVLTNAGDWTVEVHHRGGQSQDFALVVVADATATPTADLVGLERSILLSTDQPLKDDIISISMSWLNQGTAQAPAQRVVLTDLTTASVLYDGVRSPLPSGNIDSHIILHTFATTGTHTLELKLDVDNDVTELNDALAGMDNNVFTIDVEVSALGVRVIAYDDDGNLPSTSQEREAAAVHDLDVRNETAIDIPLRIQHEGTGNRTVSVAVTQVQAIDDAFPGVLLSPKDAWSKGLNATGPYAVKEFGTTGDHQDLTLTLSDLDAAIGGTGPDRFAASGTFVVDVKASYTDQPFVSHTQRITLNVGRVDDVLVGVSGTLLPNGDPIAAEPGDSASFSIAVMNTGNAPARFNLACTVDLEGWQVGLDGTDASTLDFEPLDILEDLPMPVTVTVPPIVAGAPSPDVKAEVICTVTSATDPDFTHVEVLQVGVLPKTVFEVDVSVGGLRLGPSALADSVNVDSGELVELDALVSNIGNVPVDLTLTMQLGNPLWAYDAEIDGTSVDQKASIPLTLQPGTTETVRYLLLVPPTAEQGDENTYQLKTRKSAQSFVTNTTKLVVAEELEYVLTLPENASVSVNGDFTFLDVDIENTGTTIMLLSWSTGLAPDGWSVAFSNPPEVIAPREVKTARLGVMAPPGTPASSNGLEVLIDVAANSGTQWSNTSERLDVGVLATMHATLDSGVEGALLDLVRGDPVQQTLDVSNTGNLPLEATCSARVENSDGDTVSGWDVTCEHDSTPLDVGSIATMVVTFTPGEDAATARSVLVVELLDADGAVVGFSSFEVAPKPAGNDGGLFGVLPTWAAGLILVVVLLGLVVVGLRVRGSAVVPDMGEDILAAGAHGQADTDGQRRADLLDTGAEHDLTSGAVSQAEIQAALAQS
;
A
#
# COMPACT_ATOMS: atom_id res chain seq x y z
N ALA A 1 -15.27 -5.14 16.65
CA ALA A 1 -16.55 -5.80 17.01
C ALA A 1 -16.69 -5.88 18.53
N GLN A 2 -15.65 -6.36 19.23
CA GLN A 2 -15.51 -6.26 20.69
C GLN A 2 -15.80 -4.83 21.23
N ASP A 3 -15.46 -3.78 20.48
CA ASP A 3 -15.70 -2.36 20.83
C ASP A 3 -17.16 -2.02 21.18
N VAL A 4 -18.12 -2.78 20.66
CA VAL A 4 -19.56 -2.56 20.89
C VAL A 4 -20.01 -3.09 22.26
N ALA A 5 -19.25 -4.02 22.85
CA ALA A 5 -19.48 -4.50 24.21
C ALA A 5 -18.82 -3.59 25.28
N THR A 6 -17.82 -2.80 24.90
CA THR A 6 -17.05 -1.93 25.82
C THR A 6 -17.45 -0.46 25.76
N SER A 7 -18.36 -0.06 24.85
CA SER A 7 -18.82 1.33 24.71
C SER A 7 -20.33 1.41 24.40
N ALA A 8 -21.16 1.44 25.45
CA ALA A 8 -22.62 1.54 25.35
C ALA A 8 -23.12 2.84 24.69
N ASP A 9 -22.29 3.89 24.66
CA ASP A 9 -22.54 5.20 24.04
C ASP A 9 -22.38 5.20 22.50
N LEU A 10 -21.72 4.20 21.93
CA LEU A 10 -21.35 4.15 20.52
C LEU A 10 -22.36 3.35 19.71
N LEU A 11 -23.08 3.99 18.79
CA LEU A 11 -23.96 3.32 17.83
C LEU A 11 -23.19 3.03 16.52
N PRO A 12 -22.73 1.79 16.26
CA PRO A 12 -22.06 1.46 15.00
C PRO A 12 -23.08 1.32 13.87
N GLY A 13 -22.85 2.06 12.78
CA GLY A 13 -23.62 1.93 11.53
C GLY A 13 -22.97 0.95 10.56
N PHE A 14 -23.71 -0.02 10.03
CA PHE A 14 -23.24 -0.98 9.02
C PHE A 14 -24.17 -1.05 7.81
N TRP A 15 -23.59 -1.29 6.64
CA TRP A 15 -24.30 -1.47 5.38
C TRP A 15 -24.86 -2.89 5.28
N ALA A 16 -26.11 -3.03 4.85
CA ALA A 16 -26.82 -4.32 4.88
C ALA A 16 -26.31 -5.38 3.87
N GLY A 17 -25.34 -5.07 3.00
CA GLY A 17 -25.01 -5.91 1.83
C GLY A 17 -25.63 -5.36 0.53
N VAL A 18 -25.22 -5.93 -0.60
CA VAL A 18 -25.78 -5.61 -1.94
C VAL A 18 -26.23 -6.88 -2.69
N ASP A 19 -26.61 -7.88 -1.91
CA ASP A 19 -26.87 -9.25 -2.33
C ASP A 19 -28.38 -9.54 -2.43
N GLY A 20 -29.21 -8.50 -2.30
CA GLY A 20 -30.67 -8.57 -2.42
C GLY A 20 -31.30 -9.56 -1.44
N THR A 21 -32.04 -10.53 -1.98
CA THR A 21 -32.82 -11.51 -1.21
C THR A 21 -31.99 -12.63 -0.55
N THR A 22 -30.64 -12.58 -0.57
CA THR A 22 -29.81 -13.62 0.05
C THR A 22 -29.48 -13.37 1.53
N GLY A 23 -29.93 -12.25 2.11
CA GLY A 23 -29.72 -11.90 3.52
C GLY A 23 -29.04 -10.55 3.71
N ALA A 24 -29.19 -9.96 4.90
CA ALA A 24 -28.28 -8.93 5.37
C ALA A 24 -26.96 -9.56 5.86
N THR A 25 -25.80 -9.05 5.44
CA THR A 25 -24.50 -9.71 5.66
C THR A 25 -23.78 -9.25 6.94
N PRO A 26 -22.96 -10.10 7.60
CA PRO A 26 -22.13 -9.67 8.74
C PRO A 26 -21.14 -8.56 8.32
N PRO A 27 -20.92 -7.51 9.13
CA PRO A 27 -21.35 -7.33 10.52
C PRO A 27 -22.75 -6.70 10.71
N ALA A 28 -23.51 -6.39 9.65
CA ALA A 28 -24.86 -5.81 9.79
C ALA A 28 -25.89 -6.77 10.42
N THR A 29 -25.55 -8.04 10.59
CA THR A 29 -26.31 -9.03 11.37
C THR A 29 -26.28 -8.78 12.89
N ALA A 30 -25.47 -7.84 13.40
CA ALA A 30 -25.35 -7.56 14.82
C ALA A 30 -26.63 -6.93 15.44
N LYS A 31 -26.98 -7.35 16.66
CA LYS A 31 -28.12 -6.84 17.45
C LYS A 31 -28.01 -5.33 17.72
N ASN A 32 -26.91 -4.93 18.33
CA ASN A 32 -26.70 -3.59 18.90
C ASN A 32 -26.29 -2.54 17.85
N ALA A 33 -26.06 -2.97 16.60
CA ALA A 33 -25.72 -2.08 15.49
C ALA A 33 -26.97 -1.49 14.81
N LEU A 34 -26.77 -0.37 14.10
CA LEU A 34 -27.70 0.16 13.12
C LEU A 34 -27.33 -0.38 11.74
N ALA A 35 -28.00 -1.43 11.29
CA ALA A 35 -27.91 -1.96 9.94
C ALA A 35 -28.78 -1.14 9.00
N VAL A 36 -28.19 -0.68 7.89
CA VAL A 36 -28.82 0.27 6.98
C VAL A 36 -28.91 -0.31 5.58
N GLY A 37 -30.15 -0.50 5.12
CA GLY A 37 -30.46 -0.79 3.72
C GLY A 37 -30.60 0.48 2.89
N ALA A 38 -30.75 0.32 1.58
CA ALA A 38 -30.75 1.42 0.63
C ALA A 38 -32.13 1.65 0.01
N SER A 39 -32.55 2.92 -0.05
CA SER A 39 -33.71 3.38 -0.79
C SER A 39 -33.31 4.09 -2.09
N ASN A 40 -34.27 4.16 -3.01
CA ASN A 40 -34.20 5.06 -4.16
C ASN A 40 -34.48 6.50 -3.71
N GLY A 41 -33.52 7.42 -3.86
CA GLY A 41 -33.65 8.82 -3.42
C GLY A 41 -34.73 9.66 -4.10
N SER A 42 -35.51 9.10 -5.03
CA SER A 42 -36.66 9.76 -5.68
C SER A 42 -38.03 9.16 -5.34
N SER A 43 -38.13 7.84 -5.13
CA SER A 43 -39.37 7.15 -4.74
C SER A 43 -39.43 6.77 -3.27
N LEU A 44 -38.32 6.87 -2.53
CA LEU A 44 -38.08 6.41 -1.15
C LEU A 44 -38.30 4.91 -0.89
N THR A 45 -38.83 4.16 -1.85
CA THR A 45 -38.97 2.70 -1.81
C THR A 45 -37.61 2.00 -1.66
N PRO A 46 -37.58 0.80 -1.03
CA PRO A 46 -36.39 -0.06 -1.01
C PRO A 46 -35.80 -0.29 -2.40
N TRP A 47 -34.47 -0.36 -2.48
CA TRP A 47 -33.76 -0.85 -3.67
C TRP A 47 -33.71 -2.39 -3.61
N SER A 48 -34.11 -3.05 -4.69
CA SER A 48 -34.18 -4.51 -4.83
C SER A 48 -32.89 -5.24 -4.41
N ASP A 49 -31.75 -4.61 -4.65
CA ASP A 49 -30.44 -5.23 -4.53
C ASP A 49 -29.81 -4.95 -3.14
N SER A 50 -30.42 -4.08 -2.32
CA SER A 50 -30.09 -3.94 -0.90
C SER A 50 -30.26 -5.28 -0.19
N GLY A 51 -29.32 -5.70 0.67
CA GLY A 51 -29.47 -6.91 1.47
C GLY A 51 -30.75 -6.89 2.33
N GLN A 52 -31.58 -7.92 2.21
CA GLN A 52 -32.91 -8.03 2.83
C GLN A 52 -32.93 -9.14 3.87
N GLY A 53 -33.66 -8.94 4.97
CA GLY A 53 -33.96 -9.95 5.98
C GLY A 53 -35.34 -10.62 5.81
N PRO A 54 -35.91 -11.19 6.90
CA PRO A 54 -35.30 -11.34 8.21
C PRO A 54 -34.04 -12.21 8.18
N LEU A 55 -33.24 -12.16 9.24
CA LEU A 55 -32.11 -13.04 9.41
C LEU A 55 -32.57 -14.50 9.61
N ALA A 56 -31.63 -15.45 9.48
CA ALA A 56 -31.92 -16.88 9.64
C ALA A 56 -32.35 -17.28 11.06
N ASP A 57 -32.10 -16.43 12.07
CA ASP A 57 -32.57 -16.54 13.45
C ASP A 57 -33.89 -15.78 13.71
N GLY A 58 -34.51 -15.22 12.66
CA GLY A 58 -35.78 -14.49 12.71
C GLY A 58 -35.66 -12.98 12.86
N ARG A 59 -34.49 -12.43 13.24
CA ARG A 59 -34.36 -10.99 13.55
C ARG A 59 -34.61 -10.08 12.35
N ILE A 60 -35.29 -8.97 12.59
CA ILE A 60 -35.57 -7.93 11.60
C ILE A 60 -34.27 -7.20 11.26
N LYS A 61 -33.82 -7.35 10.00
CA LYS A 61 -32.72 -6.58 9.40
C LYS A 61 -33.04 -6.25 7.93
N PRO A 62 -32.57 -5.12 7.38
CA PRO A 62 -31.89 -4.01 8.05
C PRO A 62 -32.78 -3.39 9.15
N ASP A 63 -32.21 -2.58 10.06
CA ASP A 63 -33.06 -1.89 11.05
C ASP A 63 -33.83 -0.75 10.37
N LEU A 64 -33.20 -0.04 9.43
CA LEU A 64 -33.77 1.10 8.69
C LEU A 64 -33.23 1.18 7.27
N ILE A 65 -33.87 1.99 6.42
CA ILE A 65 -33.32 2.37 5.10
C ILE A 65 -33.11 3.87 4.94
N ALA A 66 -32.12 4.23 4.12
CA ALA A 66 -31.78 5.60 3.77
C ALA A 66 -31.48 5.74 2.27
N PRO A 67 -31.50 6.96 1.70
CA PRO A 67 -31.16 7.20 0.30
C PRO A 67 -29.78 6.66 -0.07
N GLY A 68 -29.76 5.58 -0.85
CA GLY A 68 -28.54 4.85 -1.22
C GLY A 68 -28.28 4.79 -2.71
N MET A 69 -29.27 5.09 -3.57
CA MET A 69 -29.11 5.13 -5.03
C MET A 69 -28.75 6.53 -5.53
N SER A 70 -27.76 6.61 -6.42
CA SER A 70 -27.31 7.86 -7.10
C SER A 70 -26.96 9.00 -6.14
N VAL A 71 -26.31 8.67 -5.02
CA VAL A 71 -25.89 9.63 -4.00
C VAL A 71 -24.64 10.37 -4.51
N CYS A 72 -24.79 11.67 -4.76
CA CYS A 72 -23.70 12.55 -5.16
C CYS A 72 -22.88 12.96 -3.92
N SER A 73 -21.58 12.60 -3.90
CA SER A 73 -20.66 12.89 -2.80
C SER A 73 -19.26 13.24 -3.33
N GLY A 74 -18.33 13.59 -2.45
CA GLY A 74 -16.97 13.96 -2.80
C GLY A 74 -16.21 12.80 -3.48
N ARG A 75 -15.52 13.11 -4.58
CA ARG A 75 -14.53 12.22 -5.20
C ARG A 75 -13.15 12.57 -4.66
N ALA A 76 -12.38 11.56 -4.24
CA ALA A 76 -10.97 11.73 -3.90
C ALA A 76 -10.12 12.00 -5.16
N GLU A 77 -9.07 12.85 -5.06
CA GLU A 77 -8.24 13.25 -6.21
C GLU A 77 -7.39 12.09 -6.73
N GLU A 78 -6.90 11.27 -5.81
CA GLU A 78 -6.08 10.08 -6.01
C GLU A 78 -6.86 8.86 -6.55
N ALA A 79 -8.18 8.96 -6.72
CA ALA A 79 -9.04 7.86 -7.15
C ALA A 79 -8.86 7.53 -8.64
N LYS A 80 -7.88 6.66 -8.94
CA LYS A 80 -7.50 6.19 -10.29
C LYS A 80 -8.62 5.48 -11.05
N PHE A 81 -9.49 4.77 -10.35
CA PHE A 81 -10.57 3.95 -10.95
C PHE A 81 -11.93 4.28 -10.29
N PRO A 82 -12.53 5.45 -10.60
CA PRO A 82 -13.82 5.85 -10.03
C PRO A 82 -14.96 5.00 -10.60
N ALA A 83 -15.72 4.31 -9.75
CA ALA A 83 -16.91 3.56 -10.17
C ALA A 83 -18.14 4.46 -10.44
N GLY A 84 -18.07 5.75 -10.07
CA GLY A 84 -19.18 6.70 -10.14
C GLY A 84 -19.02 7.76 -11.24
N SER A 85 -20.13 8.23 -11.78
CA SER A 85 -20.18 9.32 -12.76
C SER A 85 -20.09 10.70 -12.09
N SER A 86 -19.56 11.71 -12.79
CA SER A 86 -19.54 13.09 -12.27
C SER A 86 -20.96 13.63 -12.07
N CYS A 87 -21.21 14.24 -10.91
CA CYS A 87 -22.54 14.69 -10.49
C CYS A 87 -22.60 16.14 -9.96
N GLY A 88 -21.46 16.81 -9.85
CA GLY A 88 -21.34 18.16 -9.28
C GLY A 88 -20.38 19.05 -10.09
N THR A 89 -20.21 20.29 -9.65
CA THR A 89 -19.40 21.31 -10.34
C THR A 89 -18.01 21.46 -9.73
N GLY A 90 -17.00 21.62 -10.59
CA GLY A 90 -15.61 21.86 -10.20
C GLY A 90 -14.71 20.65 -10.42
N THR A 91 -13.40 20.91 -10.51
CA THR A 91 -12.37 19.88 -10.74
C THR A 91 -11.21 20.02 -9.76
N HIS A 92 -10.59 18.88 -9.49
CA HIS A 92 -9.29 18.71 -8.84
C HIS A 92 -8.13 19.27 -9.69
N GLY A 93 -6.92 19.31 -9.12
CA GLY A 93 -5.72 19.82 -9.80
C GLY A 93 -5.28 18.95 -10.98
N ASN A 94 -5.53 17.64 -10.90
CA ASN A 94 -5.35 16.69 -12.00
C ASN A 94 -6.44 16.80 -13.11
N GLY A 95 -7.47 17.62 -12.93
CA GLY A 95 -8.57 17.82 -13.88
C GLY A 95 -9.80 16.92 -13.68
N ASP A 96 -9.77 15.97 -12.73
CA ASP A 96 -10.91 15.13 -12.41
C ASP A 96 -12.02 15.88 -11.65
N ALA A 97 -13.28 15.45 -11.78
CA ALA A 97 -14.40 16.10 -11.10
C ALA A 97 -14.33 15.97 -9.55
N LEU A 98 -14.68 17.05 -8.83
CA LEU A 98 -14.71 17.08 -7.35
C LEU A 98 -15.77 16.14 -6.73
N TYR A 99 -16.79 15.75 -7.49
CA TYR A 99 -17.95 15.00 -6.99
C TYR A 99 -18.32 13.84 -7.91
N MET A 100 -18.60 12.67 -7.34
CA MET A 100 -19.12 11.50 -8.06
C MET A 100 -20.43 10.97 -7.45
N SER A 101 -21.28 10.40 -8.30
CA SER A 101 -22.51 9.72 -7.93
C SER A 101 -22.26 8.22 -7.83
N LEU A 102 -22.60 7.63 -6.68
CA LEU A 102 -22.52 6.18 -6.43
C LEU A 102 -23.87 5.63 -5.94
N SER A 103 -24.07 4.32 -6.12
CA SER A 103 -25.21 3.59 -5.58
C SER A 103 -24.74 2.44 -4.71
N GLY A 104 -25.28 2.32 -3.49
CA GLY A 104 -24.87 1.31 -2.52
C GLY A 104 -25.56 1.47 -1.17
N THR A 105 -25.69 0.37 -0.43
CA THR A 105 -26.03 0.38 1.01
C THR A 105 -24.94 1.06 1.84
N SER A 106 -23.69 1.08 1.36
CA SER A 106 -22.60 1.89 1.92
C SER A 106 -22.91 3.39 1.91
N GLN A 107 -23.49 3.91 0.82
CA GLN A 107 -23.93 5.32 0.71
C GLN A 107 -25.12 5.60 1.64
N ALA A 108 -26.10 4.69 1.70
CA ALA A 108 -27.21 4.79 2.63
C ALA A 108 -26.74 4.83 4.10
N THR A 109 -25.75 4.00 4.45
CA THR A 109 -25.14 3.96 5.79
C THR A 109 -24.48 5.28 6.16
N ALA A 110 -23.81 5.94 5.21
CA ALA A 110 -23.23 7.26 5.43
C ALA A 110 -24.30 8.34 5.71
N VAL A 111 -25.44 8.31 4.99
CA VAL A 111 -26.59 9.21 5.23
C VAL A 111 -27.23 8.93 6.58
N ALA A 112 -27.41 7.67 6.94
CA ALA A 112 -27.94 7.26 8.24
C ALA A 112 -27.02 7.64 9.40
N GLY A 113 -25.70 7.47 9.27
CA GLY A 113 -24.71 7.89 10.27
C GLY A 113 -24.68 9.41 10.48
N GLY A 114 -24.77 10.19 9.38
CA GLY A 114 -24.95 11.64 9.47
C GLY A 114 -26.25 12.05 10.17
N THR A 115 -27.32 11.28 9.96
CA THR A 115 -28.61 11.50 10.64
C THR A 115 -28.54 11.13 12.12
N ALA A 116 -27.90 10.01 12.48
CA ALA A 116 -27.69 9.58 13.86
C ALA A 116 -26.89 10.60 14.67
N ALA A 117 -25.91 11.28 14.04
CA ALA A 117 -25.18 12.38 14.66
C ALA A 117 -26.10 13.58 14.99
N LEU A 118 -26.97 13.98 14.07
CA LEU A 118 -27.95 15.07 14.29
C LEU A 118 -29.03 14.70 15.33
N VAL A 119 -29.46 13.43 15.37
CA VAL A 119 -30.36 12.93 16.41
C VAL A 119 -29.67 12.94 17.78
N ARG A 120 -28.39 12.54 17.86
CA ARG A 120 -27.60 12.60 19.10
C ARG A 120 -27.28 14.03 19.55
N GLU A 121 -27.16 14.98 18.61
CA GLU A 121 -27.07 16.42 18.89
C GLU A 121 -28.39 16.93 19.51
N TYR A 122 -29.53 16.67 18.86
CA TYR A 122 -30.86 17.02 19.36
C TYR A 122 -31.15 16.48 20.78
N ILE A 123 -30.88 15.19 21.04
CA ILE A 123 -31.08 14.58 22.36
C ILE A 123 -30.25 15.30 23.45
N ARG A 124 -29.04 15.75 23.11
CA ARG A 124 -28.11 16.38 24.06
C ARG A 124 -28.37 17.85 24.30
N GLU A 125 -28.75 18.61 23.26
CA GLU A 125 -28.83 20.07 23.32
C GLU A 125 -30.26 20.60 23.50
N GLU A 126 -31.26 19.93 22.92
CA GLU A 126 -32.68 20.34 23.02
C GLU A 126 -33.45 19.50 24.05
N ALA A 127 -33.24 18.18 24.09
CA ALA A 127 -33.88 17.30 25.10
C ALA A 127 -33.08 17.20 26.43
N GLY A 128 -31.82 17.67 26.46
CA GLY A 128 -31.02 17.83 27.67
C GLY A 128 -30.37 16.57 28.26
N LEU A 129 -30.46 15.42 27.60
CA LEU A 129 -29.81 14.17 28.03
C LEU A 129 -28.34 14.19 27.59
N SER A 130 -27.42 14.48 28.52
CA SER A 130 -26.04 14.88 28.20
C SER A 130 -25.16 13.80 27.54
N ALA A 131 -25.44 12.53 27.82
CA ALA A 131 -24.75 11.35 27.32
C ALA A 131 -25.77 10.24 27.00
N PRO A 132 -26.44 10.30 25.83
CA PRO A 132 -27.44 9.31 25.45
C PRO A 132 -26.78 8.06 24.89
N SER A 133 -27.34 6.90 25.25
CA SER A 133 -26.88 5.58 24.83
C SER A 133 -27.05 5.34 23.32
N ALA A 134 -26.33 4.34 22.81
CA ALA A 134 -26.54 3.83 21.46
C ALA A 134 -27.98 3.32 21.25
N ALA A 135 -28.59 2.74 22.30
CA ALA A 135 -29.96 2.23 22.27
C ALA A 135 -30.98 3.37 22.12
N LEU A 136 -30.82 4.49 22.84
CA LEU A 136 -31.74 5.63 22.75
C LEU A 136 -31.70 6.31 21.37
N VAL A 137 -30.49 6.50 20.81
CA VAL A 137 -30.35 7.04 19.44
C VAL A 137 -31.01 6.10 18.42
N LYS A 138 -30.81 4.78 18.56
CA LYS A 138 -31.42 3.77 17.69
C LYS A 138 -32.95 3.74 17.83
N ALA A 139 -33.47 3.75 19.05
CA ALA A 139 -34.91 3.76 19.33
C ALA A 139 -35.60 5.00 18.74
N LEU A 140 -35.01 6.20 18.92
CA LEU A 140 -35.60 7.44 18.41
C LEU A 140 -35.59 7.50 16.87
N MET A 141 -34.52 7.02 16.22
CA MET A 141 -34.49 6.88 14.75
C MET A 141 -35.51 5.87 14.23
N ILE A 142 -35.76 4.77 14.95
CA ILE A 142 -36.74 3.74 14.59
C ILE A 142 -38.17 4.25 14.81
N ASN A 143 -38.45 4.93 15.93
CA ASN A 143 -39.74 5.52 16.25
C ASN A 143 -40.17 6.55 15.19
N GLY A 144 -39.26 7.48 14.85
CA GLY A 144 -39.47 8.47 13.79
C GLY A 144 -39.42 7.93 12.37
N ALA A 145 -39.12 6.64 12.15
CA ALA A 145 -39.03 6.07 10.81
C ALA A 145 -40.39 6.00 10.10
N ARG A 146 -40.33 6.11 8.78
CA ARG A 146 -41.48 6.16 7.88
C ARG A 146 -41.54 4.92 6.97
N ASP A 147 -42.57 4.13 7.21
CA ASP A 147 -43.19 3.14 6.32
C ASP A 147 -43.36 3.68 4.87
N VAL A 148 -42.77 2.99 3.87
CA VAL A 148 -42.66 3.44 2.47
C VAL A 148 -43.02 2.40 1.41
N GLY A 149 -44.32 2.23 1.18
CA GLY A 149 -44.83 1.59 -0.03
C GLY A 149 -46.15 0.89 0.22
N THR A 150 -46.06 -0.39 0.58
CA THR A 150 -47.15 -1.15 1.18
C THR A 150 -47.03 -1.06 2.71
N PRO A 151 -48.10 -0.70 3.45
CA PRO A 151 -48.07 -0.71 4.91
C PRO A 151 -47.94 -2.14 5.45
N ASP A 152 -46.71 -2.60 5.60
CA ASP A 152 -46.37 -3.95 6.09
C ASP A 152 -45.11 -3.99 6.97
N VAL A 153 -44.60 -2.82 7.40
CA VAL A 153 -43.57 -2.69 8.45
C VAL A 153 -44.04 -3.37 9.77
N PRO A 154 -43.17 -4.13 10.47
CA PRO A 154 -41.79 -4.47 10.09
C PRO A 154 -41.70 -5.49 8.95
N ASN A 155 -40.84 -5.20 7.97
CA ASN A 155 -40.57 -6.10 6.85
C ASN A 155 -39.05 -6.24 6.59
N GLY A 156 -38.65 -7.27 5.84
CA GLY A 156 -37.24 -7.54 5.56
C GLY A 156 -36.56 -6.60 4.55
N ALA A 157 -37.29 -5.75 3.85
CA ALA A 157 -36.77 -4.88 2.79
C ALA A 157 -36.50 -3.44 3.28
N GLU A 158 -37.30 -2.92 4.22
CA GLU A 158 -37.11 -1.60 4.84
C GLU A 158 -36.84 -1.63 6.35
N GLY A 159 -36.95 -2.79 6.99
CA GLY A 159 -36.85 -2.91 8.44
C GLY A 159 -38.02 -2.24 9.14
N TRP A 160 -37.71 -1.23 9.95
CA TRP A 160 -38.67 -0.35 10.62
C TRP A 160 -39.09 0.87 9.79
N GLY A 161 -38.55 1.04 8.59
CA GLY A 161 -38.93 2.10 7.64
C GLY A 161 -37.77 2.93 7.12
N HIS A 162 -38.11 3.91 6.29
CA HIS A 162 -37.21 4.94 5.80
C HIS A 162 -36.92 5.98 6.89
N ILE A 163 -35.65 6.39 7.02
CA ILE A 163 -35.24 7.48 7.93
C ILE A 163 -35.92 8.80 7.52
N ASP A 164 -36.54 9.48 8.49
CA ASP A 164 -37.18 10.79 8.32
C ASP A 164 -36.84 11.69 9.52
N LEU A 165 -35.73 12.44 9.40
CA LEU A 165 -35.20 13.26 10.51
C LEU A 165 -36.22 14.30 11.01
N ASP A 166 -37.08 14.84 10.14
CA ASP A 166 -38.07 15.84 10.56
C ASP A 166 -39.16 15.17 11.41
N ARG A 167 -39.65 13.98 11.03
CA ARG A 167 -40.53 13.16 11.89
C ARG A 167 -39.83 12.73 13.19
N THR A 168 -38.52 12.46 13.16
CA THR A 168 -37.75 12.05 14.35
C THR A 168 -37.59 13.15 15.41
N VAL A 169 -37.36 14.41 15.02
CA VAL A 169 -37.13 15.52 16.00
C VAL A 169 -38.29 16.50 16.12
N ARG A 170 -39.29 16.41 15.22
CA ARG A 170 -40.54 17.18 15.22
C ARG A 170 -41.70 16.28 14.75
N PRO A 171 -42.13 15.28 15.55
CA PRO A 171 -43.30 14.49 15.21
C PRO A 171 -44.55 15.37 15.17
N MET A 172 -45.38 15.16 14.14
CA MET A 172 -46.53 16.01 13.83
C MET A 172 -47.73 15.15 13.38
N ASP A 173 -48.92 15.45 13.89
CA ASP A 173 -50.19 15.08 13.25
C ASP A 173 -50.83 16.33 12.61
N GLY A 174 -50.84 16.36 11.28
CA GLY A 174 -51.38 17.48 10.49
C GLY A 174 -50.66 18.81 10.73
N SER A 175 -51.12 19.55 11.75
CA SER A 175 -50.52 20.82 12.22
C SER A 175 -50.23 20.86 13.72
N THR A 176 -50.53 19.78 14.44
CA THR A 176 -50.27 19.61 15.87
C THR A 176 -48.90 18.94 16.02
N MET A 177 -48.01 19.55 16.80
CA MET A 177 -46.74 18.92 17.17
C MET A 177 -46.99 17.97 18.35
N LEU A 178 -46.58 16.72 18.22
CA LEU A 178 -46.71 15.71 19.26
C LEU A 178 -45.61 15.88 20.31
N THR A 179 -45.83 15.32 21.51
CA THR A 179 -44.78 15.25 22.52
C THR A 179 -43.82 14.11 22.20
N THR A 180 -42.60 14.19 22.73
CA THR A 180 -41.61 13.11 22.66
C THR A 180 -41.05 12.92 24.05
N PHE A 181 -41.39 11.80 24.67
CA PHE A 181 -40.77 11.33 25.91
C PHE A 181 -39.60 10.42 25.55
N LEU A 182 -38.47 10.67 26.21
CA LEU A 182 -37.21 9.93 26.06
C LEU A 182 -36.76 9.49 27.44
N ASP A 183 -36.47 8.21 27.61
CA ASP A 183 -35.80 7.68 28.80
C ASP A 183 -34.63 6.77 28.40
N ASP A 184 -33.54 6.86 29.16
CA ASP A 184 -32.36 5.99 29.08
C ASP A 184 -32.34 5.26 30.42
N GLY A 185 -33.18 4.22 30.49
CA GLY A 185 -33.76 3.65 31.70
C GLY A 185 -32.75 2.87 32.56
N PRO A 186 -33.07 2.67 33.84
CA PRO A 186 -32.20 1.97 34.77
C PRO A 186 -32.11 0.47 34.45
N SER A 187 -31.01 -0.17 34.88
CA SER A 187 -30.80 -1.61 34.71
C SER A 187 -31.95 -2.43 35.29
N LEU A 188 -32.70 -3.09 34.42
CA LEU A 188 -33.74 -4.04 34.79
C LEU A 188 -33.13 -5.43 34.95
N ARG A 189 -33.68 -6.26 35.83
CA ARG A 189 -33.24 -7.65 36.03
C ARG A 189 -34.29 -8.61 35.52
N ALA A 190 -33.87 -9.79 35.06
CA ALA A 190 -34.78 -10.88 34.73
C ALA A 190 -35.77 -11.18 35.88
N GLY A 191 -37.06 -11.32 35.54
CA GLY A 191 -38.17 -11.53 36.49
C GLY A 191 -38.82 -10.25 37.02
N TYR A 192 -38.40 -9.06 36.58
CA TYR A 192 -38.91 -7.77 37.06
C TYR A 192 -39.37 -6.87 35.90
N GLY A 193 -40.14 -5.83 36.21
CA GLY A 193 -40.60 -4.83 35.25
C GLY A 193 -40.61 -3.40 35.81
N LEU A 194 -40.90 -2.44 34.92
CA LEU A 194 -41.09 -1.02 35.23
C LEU A 194 -42.36 -0.48 34.56
N LEU A 195 -43.06 0.41 35.27
CA LEU A 195 -44.33 1.00 34.84
C LEU A 195 -44.20 2.52 34.61
N TYR A 196 -44.44 2.94 33.37
CA TYR A 196 -44.45 4.34 32.94
C TYR A 196 -45.90 4.80 32.74
N SER A 197 -46.32 5.81 33.51
CA SER A 197 -47.67 6.39 33.44
C SER A 197 -47.71 7.63 32.53
N PHE A 198 -48.79 7.79 31.77
CA PHE A 198 -49.06 8.96 30.93
C PHE A 198 -50.54 9.36 30.95
N ASP A 199 -50.83 10.64 31.15
CA ASP A 199 -52.10 11.25 30.71
C ASP A 199 -52.01 11.46 29.20
N LEU A 200 -52.76 10.68 28.42
CA LEU A 200 -52.54 10.47 26.98
C LEU A 200 -53.86 10.48 26.19
N ASP A 201 -53.89 11.26 25.10
CA ASP A 201 -54.93 11.19 24.06
C ASP A 201 -54.37 10.47 22.81
N PRO A 202 -54.81 9.23 22.51
CA PRO A 202 -54.25 8.46 21.40
C PRO A 202 -54.84 8.85 20.04
N SER A 203 -55.72 9.87 19.96
CA SER A 203 -56.42 10.23 18.72
C SER A 203 -55.52 10.80 17.63
N SER A 204 -54.41 11.43 17.98
CA SER A 204 -53.35 11.85 17.03
C SER A 204 -52.35 10.72 16.69
N GLY A 205 -52.57 9.51 17.22
CA GLY A 205 -51.69 8.35 17.06
C GLY A 205 -50.66 8.21 18.17
N VAL A 206 -50.06 7.02 18.25
CA VAL A 206 -49.05 6.65 19.25
C VAL A 206 -47.95 5.82 18.58
N ASP A 207 -46.70 6.26 18.68
CA ASP A 207 -45.51 5.49 18.30
C ASP A 207 -44.65 5.28 19.57
N ILE A 208 -44.46 4.03 20.00
CA ILE A 208 -43.61 3.65 21.14
C ILE A 208 -42.47 2.76 20.62
N THR A 209 -41.27 2.91 21.14
CA THR A 209 -40.12 2.05 20.80
C THR A 209 -39.23 1.81 22.00
N LEU A 210 -39.05 0.54 22.34
CA LEU A 210 -38.08 0.00 23.29
C LEU A 210 -36.87 -0.53 22.50
N ALA A 211 -35.65 -0.24 22.95
CA ALA A 211 -34.45 -0.86 22.41
C ALA A 211 -33.39 -1.07 23.50
N TRP A 212 -32.57 -2.10 23.35
CA TRP A 212 -31.47 -2.36 24.28
C TRP A 212 -30.19 -2.82 23.57
N SER A 213 -29.06 -2.50 24.18
CA SER A 213 -27.74 -3.02 23.80
C SER A 213 -27.54 -4.37 24.49
N ASP A 214 -28.10 -5.42 23.88
CA ASP A 214 -28.10 -6.78 24.42
C ASP A 214 -26.68 -7.38 24.52
N THR A 215 -26.46 -8.26 25.51
CA THR A 215 -25.20 -8.98 25.72
C THR A 215 -24.77 -9.75 24.46
N PRO A 216 -23.48 -9.78 24.08
CA PRO A 216 -23.03 -10.54 22.91
C PRO A 216 -23.50 -12.00 22.95
N GLY A 217 -24.26 -12.43 21.93
CA GLY A 217 -24.63 -13.84 21.78
C GLY A 217 -23.49 -14.62 21.14
N SER A 218 -23.23 -15.84 21.63
CA SER A 218 -22.14 -16.71 21.13
C SER A 218 -22.11 -16.76 19.60
N ALA A 219 -20.92 -16.57 19.02
CA ALA A 219 -20.71 -16.64 17.58
C ALA A 219 -20.89 -18.07 17.03
N ALA A 220 -20.47 -19.08 17.82
CA ALA A 220 -20.44 -20.49 17.45
C ALA A 220 -21.83 -21.15 17.33
N SER A 221 -22.89 -20.54 17.87
CA SER A 221 -24.24 -21.06 17.74
C SER A 221 -24.73 -21.07 16.27
N GLY A 222 -25.77 -21.86 15.98
CA GLY A 222 -26.26 -22.06 14.62
C GLY A 222 -26.84 -20.79 13.99
N ALA A 223 -26.84 -20.69 12.65
CA ALA A 223 -27.41 -19.53 11.95
C ALA A 223 -28.91 -19.29 12.25
N SER A 224 -29.62 -20.32 12.72
CA SER A 224 -31.05 -20.30 13.04
C SER A 224 -31.40 -20.49 14.53
N SER A 225 -30.41 -20.44 15.43
CA SER A 225 -30.68 -20.29 16.87
C SER A 225 -30.74 -18.82 17.21
N THR A 226 -31.69 -18.40 18.06
CA THR A 226 -31.79 -17.01 18.53
C THR A 226 -30.44 -16.54 19.08
N ARG A 227 -30.11 -15.27 18.79
CA ARG A 227 -28.92 -14.61 19.31
C ARG A 227 -29.27 -13.69 20.48
N LEU A 228 -30.55 -13.53 20.83
CA LEU A 228 -31.00 -12.76 21.99
C LEU A 228 -30.50 -13.43 23.28
N ILE A 229 -30.08 -12.63 24.26
CA ILE A 229 -29.60 -13.11 25.57
C ILE A 229 -30.46 -12.54 26.69
N ASN A 230 -30.71 -11.24 26.66
CA ASN A 230 -31.61 -10.56 27.57
C ASN A 230 -32.92 -10.25 26.83
N ASP A 231 -34.01 -10.86 27.29
CA ASP A 231 -35.35 -10.78 26.72
C ASP A 231 -36.18 -9.72 27.46
N LEU A 232 -36.57 -8.64 26.76
CA LEU A 232 -37.33 -7.51 27.28
C LEU A 232 -38.65 -7.31 26.50
N ASP A 233 -39.77 -7.37 27.20
CA ASP A 233 -41.12 -7.12 26.66
C ASP A 233 -41.51 -5.65 26.80
N LEU A 234 -42.01 -5.06 25.73
CA LEU A 234 -42.77 -3.82 25.71
C LEU A 234 -44.28 -4.14 25.72
N VAL A 235 -45.02 -3.56 26.66
CA VAL A 235 -46.49 -3.64 26.68
C VAL A 235 -47.10 -2.26 26.80
N PHE A 236 -48.10 -1.95 25.96
CA PHE A 236 -48.92 -0.75 26.10
C PHE A 236 -50.30 -1.14 26.62
N VAL A 237 -50.81 -0.43 27.63
CA VAL A 237 -52.04 -0.77 28.37
C VAL A 237 -52.98 0.42 28.43
N SER A 238 -54.24 0.21 28.04
CA SER A 238 -55.30 1.21 28.07
C SER A 238 -55.98 1.33 29.45
N PRO A 239 -56.71 2.44 29.71
CA PRO A 239 -57.62 2.58 30.86
C PRO A 239 -58.72 1.51 30.98
N ASP A 240 -58.96 0.67 29.96
CA ASP A 240 -59.92 -0.45 30.01
C ASP A 240 -59.26 -1.84 30.16
N GLY A 241 -57.93 -1.89 30.27
CA GLY A 241 -57.15 -3.11 30.43
C GLY A 241 -56.80 -3.84 29.12
N THR A 242 -57.18 -3.30 27.96
CA THR A 242 -56.69 -3.80 26.67
C THR A 242 -55.18 -3.61 26.57
N ARG A 243 -54.48 -4.65 26.10
CA ARG A 243 -53.02 -4.70 25.94
C ARG A 243 -52.60 -4.84 24.48
N TRP A 244 -51.58 -4.10 24.09
CA TRP A 244 -50.79 -4.30 22.87
C TRP A 244 -49.39 -4.76 23.30
N LEU A 245 -48.84 -5.75 22.60
CA LEU A 245 -47.48 -6.24 22.81
C LEU A 245 -46.55 -5.62 21.76
N GLY A 246 -45.27 -5.48 22.09
CA GLY A 246 -44.27 -5.15 21.09
C GLY A 246 -44.27 -6.15 19.95
N ASN A 247 -44.03 -5.64 18.75
CA ASN A 247 -43.87 -6.40 17.50
C ASN A 247 -45.08 -7.28 17.05
N ASP A 248 -46.18 -7.36 17.81
CA ASP A 248 -47.50 -7.84 17.35
C ASP A 248 -48.08 -6.84 16.32
N PHE A 249 -47.72 -7.01 15.04
CA PHE A 249 -48.12 -6.15 13.92
C PHE A 249 -48.98 -6.87 12.88
N ALA A 250 -49.94 -6.14 12.32
CA ALA A 250 -50.66 -6.53 11.12
C ALA A 250 -50.88 -5.34 10.17
N ASN A 251 -50.19 -5.33 9.03
CA ASN A 251 -50.28 -4.30 7.98
C ASN A 251 -49.80 -2.90 8.46
N GLY A 252 -48.58 -2.80 9.01
CA GLY A 252 -47.97 -1.53 9.39
C GLY A 252 -48.43 -0.95 10.74
N ALA A 253 -49.37 -1.58 11.44
CA ALA A 253 -49.90 -1.14 12.73
C ALA A 253 -49.99 -2.30 13.73
N SER A 254 -49.92 -1.99 15.03
CA SER A 254 -49.95 -2.99 16.10
C SER A 254 -51.35 -3.55 16.36
N THR A 255 -51.38 -4.83 16.71
CA THR A 255 -52.58 -5.63 17.03
C THR A 255 -52.64 -6.02 18.51
N THR A 256 -53.67 -6.78 18.87
CA THR A 256 -53.92 -7.23 20.24
C THR A 256 -54.14 -8.74 20.26
N GLY A 257 -53.43 -9.45 21.14
CA GLY A 257 -53.65 -10.89 21.37
C GLY A 257 -52.77 -11.82 20.53
N GLY A 258 -51.69 -11.31 19.93
CA GLY A 258 -50.56 -12.14 19.52
C GLY A 258 -49.74 -12.66 20.72
N SER A 259 -48.54 -13.17 20.43
CA SER A 259 -47.48 -13.37 21.41
C SER A 259 -46.56 -12.14 21.44
N ALA A 260 -45.74 -12.01 22.48
CA ALA A 260 -44.61 -11.09 22.48
C ALA A 260 -43.49 -11.61 21.56
N ASP A 261 -42.45 -10.79 21.36
CA ASP A 261 -41.20 -11.22 20.73
C ASP A 261 -40.35 -12.06 21.70
N ASP A 262 -39.42 -12.84 21.15
CA ASP A 262 -38.38 -13.60 21.86
C ASP A 262 -37.06 -13.67 21.04
N VAL A 263 -36.93 -12.76 20.07
CA VAL A 263 -35.92 -12.77 19.00
C VAL A 263 -35.24 -11.40 18.81
N ASN A 264 -35.97 -10.29 18.86
CA ASN A 264 -35.48 -8.95 18.51
C ASN A 264 -35.08 -8.11 19.74
N ASN A 265 -33.92 -7.44 19.70
CA ASN A 265 -33.49 -6.47 20.72
C ASN A 265 -34.07 -5.05 20.53
N VAL A 266 -35.21 -4.97 19.84
CA VAL A 266 -35.99 -3.77 19.56
C VAL A 266 -37.45 -4.19 19.50
N GLU A 267 -38.28 -3.57 20.32
CA GLU A 267 -39.73 -3.72 20.26
C GLU A 267 -40.42 -2.39 19.95
N ARG A 268 -41.41 -2.41 19.07
CA ARG A 268 -42.22 -1.24 18.68
C ARG A 268 -43.69 -1.49 18.93
N ILE A 269 -44.42 -0.44 19.30
CA ILE A 269 -45.89 -0.38 19.21
C ILE A 269 -46.26 0.85 18.37
N ARG A 270 -47.17 0.69 17.40
CA ARG A 270 -47.58 1.76 16.46
C ARG A 270 -49.09 1.75 16.24
N VAL A 271 -49.75 2.77 16.73
CA VAL A 271 -51.19 3.04 16.56
C VAL A 271 -51.37 4.26 15.64
N PRO A 272 -51.93 4.10 14.42
CA PRO A 272 -52.22 5.22 13.54
C PRO A 272 -53.27 6.19 14.13
N ALA A 273 -53.16 7.47 13.76
CA ALA A 273 -54.12 8.51 14.16
C ALA A 273 -55.57 8.14 13.82
N GLY A 274 -56.49 8.44 14.74
CA GLY A 274 -57.92 8.16 14.63
C GLY A 274 -58.34 6.70 14.84
N VAL A 275 -57.42 5.77 15.12
CA VAL A 275 -57.75 4.36 15.42
C VAL A 275 -58.25 4.21 16.87
N LEU A 276 -57.56 4.81 17.83
CA LEU A 276 -57.95 4.87 19.24
C LEU A 276 -58.36 6.32 19.60
N THR A 277 -59.30 6.47 20.53
CA THR A 277 -59.88 7.79 20.90
C THR A 277 -60.26 7.89 22.38
N ASN A 278 -59.77 6.98 23.23
CA ASN A 278 -60.08 6.94 24.66
C ASN A 278 -58.93 7.58 25.45
N ALA A 279 -59.04 8.87 25.75
CA ALA A 279 -58.02 9.61 26.51
C ALA A 279 -58.13 9.34 28.03
N GLY A 280 -56.99 9.39 28.74
CA GLY A 280 -56.90 9.20 30.18
C GLY A 280 -55.55 8.63 30.62
N ASP A 281 -55.53 7.91 31.74
CA ASP A 281 -54.32 7.30 32.30
C ASP A 281 -53.92 6.02 31.55
N TRP A 282 -52.95 6.12 30.64
CA TRP A 282 -52.35 4.99 29.93
C TRP A 282 -51.05 4.55 30.61
N THR A 283 -50.71 3.27 30.50
CA THR A 283 -49.45 2.71 31.03
C THR A 283 -48.62 2.08 29.92
N VAL A 284 -47.32 2.36 29.91
CA VAL A 284 -46.32 1.58 29.17
C VAL A 284 -45.54 0.75 30.19
N GLU A 285 -45.50 -0.56 29.99
CA GLU A 285 -44.76 -1.51 30.82
C GLU A 285 -43.52 -1.98 30.05
N VAL A 286 -42.39 -2.09 30.75
CA VAL A 286 -41.19 -2.77 30.26
C VAL A 286 -40.89 -3.91 31.23
N HIS A 287 -40.98 -5.16 30.78
CA HIS A 287 -40.68 -6.35 31.59
C HIS A 287 -39.43 -7.05 31.10
N HIS A 288 -38.75 -7.79 31.96
CA HIS A 288 -37.60 -8.61 31.59
C HIS A 288 -37.90 -10.08 31.84
N ARG A 289 -38.16 -10.85 30.78
CA ARG A 289 -38.60 -12.25 30.88
C ARG A 289 -37.48 -13.20 31.31
N GLY A 290 -36.27 -13.00 30.81
CA GLY A 290 -35.11 -13.84 31.11
C GLY A 290 -33.80 -13.22 30.62
N GLY A 291 -32.69 -13.55 31.28
CA GLY A 291 -31.36 -13.02 30.96
C GLY A 291 -30.56 -12.63 32.21
N GLN A 292 -29.67 -11.67 32.04
CA GLN A 292 -28.84 -11.03 33.07
C GLN A 292 -29.53 -9.76 33.62
N SER A 293 -28.75 -8.73 33.96
CA SER A 293 -29.25 -7.36 34.15
C SER A 293 -29.05 -6.59 32.84
N GLN A 294 -30.04 -5.80 32.42
CA GLN A 294 -30.05 -5.11 31.13
C GLN A 294 -30.56 -3.67 31.25
N ASP A 295 -29.76 -2.73 30.76
CA ASP A 295 -30.13 -1.32 30.59
C ASP A 295 -30.88 -1.16 29.25
N PHE A 296 -31.90 -0.30 29.19
CA PHE A 296 -32.74 -0.12 27.99
C PHE A 296 -33.07 1.34 27.74
N ALA A 297 -33.49 1.66 26.52
CA ALA A 297 -33.98 2.99 26.16
C ALA A 297 -35.44 2.92 25.67
N LEU A 298 -36.25 3.89 26.10
CA LEU A 298 -37.67 3.99 25.77
C LEU A 298 -37.98 5.34 25.11
N VAL A 299 -38.69 5.29 23.99
CA VAL A 299 -39.17 6.46 23.25
C VAL A 299 -40.68 6.37 23.09
N VAL A 300 -41.41 7.41 23.48
CA VAL A 300 -42.87 7.53 23.31
C VAL A 300 -43.20 8.83 22.59
N VAL A 301 -43.95 8.73 21.50
CA VAL A 301 -44.45 9.86 20.70
C VAL A 301 -45.97 9.78 20.60
N ALA A 302 -46.66 10.77 21.18
CA ALA A 302 -48.13 10.88 21.26
C ALA A 302 -48.55 12.32 21.61
N ASP A 303 -49.85 12.59 21.75
CA ASP A 303 -50.33 13.74 22.54
C ASP A 303 -50.45 13.27 24.00
N ALA A 304 -49.35 13.40 24.76
CA ALA A 304 -49.23 12.80 26.09
C ALA A 304 -48.37 13.63 27.05
N THR A 305 -48.70 13.55 28.35
CA THR A 305 -47.90 14.07 29.46
C THR A 305 -47.50 12.92 30.38
N ALA A 306 -46.20 12.66 30.52
CA ALA A 306 -45.70 11.66 31.44
C ALA A 306 -46.01 12.04 32.89
N THR A 307 -46.45 11.07 33.69
CA THR A 307 -46.93 11.24 35.07
C THR A 307 -46.14 10.34 36.04
N PRO A 308 -44.85 10.66 36.34
CA PRO A 308 -44.00 9.82 37.19
C PRO A 308 -44.62 9.54 38.56
N THR A 309 -44.83 8.25 38.82
CA THR A 309 -45.59 7.69 39.96
C THR A 309 -44.81 6.55 40.59
N ALA A 310 -45.00 6.32 41.88
CA ALA A 310 -44.46 5.13 42.55
C ALA A 310 -45.35 3.92 42.24
N ASP A 311 -44.84 2.71 42.45
CA ASP A 311 -45.67 1.50 42.46
C ASP A 311 -44.94 0.42 43.28
N LEU A 312 -45.31 0.27 44.55
CA LEU A 312 -44.76 -0.75 45.42
C LEU A 312 -45.36 -2.12 45.07
N VAL A 313 -44.49 -3.12 44.94
CA VAL A 313 -44.89 -4.49 44.59
C VAL A 313 -44.03 -5.50 45.33
N GLY A 314 -44.68 -6.48 45.94
CA GLY A 314 -44.01 -7.66 46.49
C GLY A 314 -43.57 -8.63 45.40
N LEU A 315 -42.50 -9.34 45.69
CA LEU A 315 -41.88 -10.33 44.79
C LEU A 315 -42.49 -11.73 45.01
N GLU A 316 -42.23 -12.67 44.10
CA GLU A 316 -42.68 -14.08 44.27
C GLU A 316 -42.16 -14.71 45.59
N ARG A 317 -40.99 -14.26 46.07
CA ARG A 317 -40.41 -14.63 47.38
C ARG A 317 -40.48 -13.48 48.39
N SER A 318 -41.59 -12.72 48.38
CA SER A 318 -41.89 -11.61 49.31
C SER A 318 -41.74 -11.95 50.78
N ILE A 319 -41.98 -13.21 51.14
CA ILE A 319 -41.87 -13.76 52.49
C ILE A 319 -41.06 -15.04 52.37
N LEU A 320 -39.90 -15.11 53.03
CA LEU A 320 -38.97 -16.24 52.98
C LEU A 320 -38.56 -16.65 54.39
N LEU A 321 -38.74 -17.93 54.74
CA LEU A 321 -38.39 -18.48 56.04
C LEU A 321 -37.02 -19.17 55.99
N SER A 322 -36.31 -19.24 57.12
CA SER A 322 -35.06 -20.04 57.23
C SER A 322 -35.27 -21.56 57.20
N THR A 323 -36.52 -22.02 57.20
CA THR A 323 -36.91 -23.42 56.95
C THR A 323 -38.31 -23.43 56.36
N ASP A 324 -38.50 -24.24 55.32
CA ASP A 324 -39.78 -24.38 54.62
C ASP A 324 -40.85 -25.07 55.49
N GLN A 325 -40.42 -25.79 56.55
CA GLN A 325 -41.29 -26.53 57.48
C GLN A 325 -40.82 -26.32 58.94
N PRO A 326 -41.15 -25.17 59.55
CA PRO A 326 -40.77 -24.88 60.93
C PRO A 326 -41.41 -25.87 61.91
N LEU A 327 -40.63 -26.28 62.92
CA LEU A 327 -41.16 -27.04 64.05
C LEU A 327 -41.83 -26.11 65.06
N LYS A 328 -42.88 -26.61 65.70
CA LYS A 328 -43.55 -25.91 66.80
C LYS A 328 -42.59 -25.69 67.98
N ASP A 329 -42.57 -24.46 68.51
CA ASP A 329 -41.66 -23.93 69.53
C ASP A 329 -40.18 -23.68 69.12
N ASP A 330 -39.78 -23.92 67.86
CA ASP A 330 -38.42 -23.59 67.36
C ASP A 330 -38.28 -22.10 66.95
N ILE A 331 -37.04 -21.58 66.92
CA ILE A 331 -36.73 -20.21 66.47
C ILE A 331 -36.30 -20.25 65.01
N ILE A 332 -36.96 -19.46 64.17
CA ILE A 332 -36.64 -19.25 62.75
C ILE A 332 -36.38 -17.78 62.46
N SER A 333 -35.78 -17.47 61.30
CA SER A 333 -35.88 -16.14 60.72
C SER A 333 -36.95 -16.08 59.63
N ILE A 334 -37.53 -14.90 59.45
CA ILE A 334 -38.43 -14.57 58.35
C ILE A 334 -37.89 -13.30 57.68
N SER A 335 -37.50 -13.42 56.41
CA SER A 335 -37.14 -12.31 55.54
C SER A 335 -38.36 -11.83 54.76
N MET A 336 -38.43 -10.52 54.52
CA MET A 336 -39.46 -9.83 53.76
C MET A 336 -38.79 -8.96 52.70
N SER A 337 -39.33 -8.90 51.48
CA SER A 337 -38.74 -8.12 50.36
C SER A 337 -39.79 -7.57 49.39
N TRP A 338 -39.60 -6.35 48.90
CA TRP A 338 -40.47 -5.70 47.91
C TRP A 338 -39.71 -4.68 47.04
N LEU A 339 -40.22 -4.42 45.84
CA LEU A 339 -39.71 -3.52 44.81
C LEU A 339 -40.58 -2.25 44.73
N ASN A 340 -40.01 -1.15 44.25
CA ASN A 340 -40.77 -0.07 43.63
C ASN A 340 -40.62 -0.15 42.09
N GLN A 341 -41.65 -0.63 41.40
CA GLN A 341 -41.68 -0.77 39.93
C GLN A 341 -42.18 0.49 39.22
N GLY A 342 -42.63 1.51 39.97
CA GLY A 342 -42.95 2.82 39.42
C GLY A 342 -41.71 3.63 39.05
N THR A 343 -41.91 4.71 38.28
CA THR A 343 -40.87 5.64 37.81
C THR A 343 -40.50 6.75 38.80
N ALA A 344 -41.31 7.00 39.84
CA ALA A 344 -40.97 7.92 40.93
C ALA A 344 -40.52 7.19 42.20
N GLN A 345 -39.76 7.89 43.05
CA GLN A 345 -39.33 7.37 44.36
C GLN A 345 -40.52 7.32 45.34
N ALA A 346 -40.85 6.13 45.84
CA ALA A 346 -41.80 5.98 46.94
C ALA A 346 -41.28 6.69 48.21
N PRO A 347 -42.12 7.44 48.95
CA PRO A 347 -41.75 8.05 50.22
C PRO A 347 -41.64 6.98 51.33
N ALA A 348 -41.30 7.42 52.56
CA ALA A 348 -41.24 6.54 53.72
C ALA A 348 -42.64 6.01 54.09
N GLN A 349 -42.87 4.72 53.85
CA GLN A 349 -44.15 4.02 53.97
C GLN A 349 -44.18 3.05 55.17
N ARG A 350 -45.37 2.66 55.63
CA ARG A 350 -45.52 1.67 56.72
C ARG A 350 -45.79 0.26 56.19
N VAL A 351 -45.01 -0.70 56.66
CA VAL A 351 -45.05 -2.12 56.28
C VAL A 351 -45.36 -2.99 57.51
N VAL A 352 -46.25 -3.97 57.35
CA VAL A 352 -46.71 -4.87 58.42
C VAL A 352 -46.69 -6.33 57.95
N LEU A 353 -46.25 -7.24 58.80
CA LEU A 353 -46.37 -8.70 58.61
C LEU A 353 -47.28 -9.27 59.69
N THR A 354 -48.30 -10.04 59.31
CA THR A 354 -49.31 -10.63 60.21
C THR A 354 -49.46 -12.13 59.97
N ASP A 355 -49.49 -12.93 61.03
CA ASP A 355 -50.02 -14.30 60.98
C ASP A 355 -51.55 -14.24 61.10
N LEU A 356 -52.25 -14.48 59.99
CA LEU A 356 -53.72 -14.46 59.92
C LEU A 356 -54.35 -15.66 60.66
N THR A 357 -53.64 -16.79 60.78
CA THR A 357 -54.13 -17.99 61.50
C THR A 357 -54.20 -17.74 63.01
N THR A 358 -53.24 -17.00 63.58
CA THR A 358 -53.27 -16.60 65.01
C THR A 358 -53.79 -15.18 65.26
N ALA A 359 -54.03 -14.39 64.21
CA ALA A 359 -54.31 -12.96 64.25
C ALA A 359 -53.27 -12.17 65.05
N SER A 360 -51.97 -12.48 64.84
CA SER A 360 -50.86 -11.83 65.53
C SER A 360 -49.93 -11.08 64.57
N VAL A 361 -49.58 -9.85 64.92
CA VAL A 361 -48.65 -9.02 64.15
C VAL A 361 -47.22 -9.43 64.50
N LEU A 362 -46.46 -9.82 63.47
CA LEU A 362 -45.08 -10.30 63.56
C LEU A 362 -44.07 -9.16 63.34
N TYR A 363 -44.41 -8.20 62.47
CA TYR A 363 -43.64 -6.98 62.22
C TYR A 363 -44.59 -5.80 61.98
N ASP A 364 -44.21 -4.62 62.47
CA ASP A 364 -44.85 -3.34 62.18
C ASP A 364 -43.77 -2.26 62.21
N GLY A 365 -43.55 -1.55 61.09
CA GLY A 365 -42.52 -0.53 61.01
C GLY A 365 -42.61 0.37 59.78
N VAL A 366 -42.13 1.60 59.94
CA VAL A 366 -41.95 2.56 58.84
C VAL A 366 -40.59 2.33 58.19
N ARG A 367 -40.57 2.32 56.86
CA ARG A 367 -39.42 2.05 56.01
C ARG A 367 -38.81 3.34 55.44
N SER A 368 -37.64 3.23 54.84
CA SER A 368 -36.99 4.36 54.16
C SER A 368 -37.60 4.58 52.77
N PRO A 369 -37.56 5.81 52.22
CA PRO A 369 -37.98 6.05 50.83
C PRO A 369 -37.24 5.15 49.84
N LEU A 370 -37.97 4.58 48.88
CA LEU A 370 -37.48 3.56 47.95
C LEU A 370 -37.42 4.10 46.51
N PRO A 371 -36.22 4.28 45.91
CA PRO A 371 -36.09 4.72 44.52
C PRO A 371 -36.77 3.80 43.52
N SER A 372 -37.06 4.33 42.32
CA SER A 372 -37.53 3.52 41.18
C SER A 372 -36.57 2.35 40.89
N GLY A 373 -37.11 1.20 40.53
CA GLY A 373 -36.34 -0.02 40.19
C GLY A 373 -35.59 -0.67 41.37
N ASN A 374 -35.75 -0.18 42.60
CA ASN A 374 -34.98 -0.65 43.76
C ASN A 374 -35.81 -1.52 44.70
N ILE A 375 -35.14 -2.47 45.35
CA ILE A 375 -35.72 -3.44 46.30
C ILE A 375 -35.32 -3.05 47.73
N ASP A 376 -36.28 -3.00 48.66
CA ASP A 376 -36.01 -2.97 50.11
C ASP A 376 -36.31 -4.35 50.73
N SER A 377 -35.68 -4.64 51.87
CA SER A 377 -35.87 -5.91 52.59
C SER A 377 -35.68 -5.78 54.10
N HIS A 378 -36.23 -6.74 54.85
CA HIS A 378 -36.08 -6.80 56.30
C HIS A 378 -36.20 -8.21 56.85
N ILE A 379 -35.48 -8.52 57.93
CA ILE A 379 -35.46 -9.84 58.56
C ILE A 379 -35.86 -9.73 60.03
N ILE A 380 -36.80 -10.58 60.46
CA ILE A 380 -37.21 -10.77 61.86
C ILE A 380 -36.87 -12.19 62.34
N LEU A 381 -36.96 -12.42 63.66
CA LEU A 381 -36.94 -13.76 64.26
C LEU A 381 -38.32 -14.09 64.82
N HIS A 382 -38.80 -15.32 64.62
CA HIS A 382 -40.14 -15.77 65.03
C HIS A 382 -40.15 -17.22 65.53
N THR A 383 -41.20 -17.59 66.26
CA THR A 383 -41.45 -18.95 66.78
C THR A 383 -42.95 -19.25 66.78
N PHE A 384 -43.35 -20.30 66.07
CA PHE A 384 -44.74 -20.74 66.00
C PHE A 384 -45.14 -21.57 67.22
N ALA A 385 -46.16 -21.12 67.96
CA ALA A 385 -46.64 -21.78 69.19
C ALA A 385 -47.72 -22.86 68.95
N THR A 386 -48.11 -23.11 67.69
CA THR A 386 -49.15 -24.06 67.28
C THR A 386 -48.73 -24.82 66.03
N THR A 387 -49.34 -25.99 65.80
CA THR A 387 -49.10 -26.85 64.63
C THR A 387 -50.25 -26.78 63.64
N GLY A 388 -49.94 -26.79 62.35
CA GLY A 388 -50.89 -26.68 61.25
C GLY A 388 -50.43 -25.63 60.25
N THR A 389 -51.32 -25.25 59.32
CA THR A 389 -51.05 -24.19 58.35
C THR A 389 -51.21 -22.81 58.97
N HIS A 390 -50.15 -22.00 58.93
CA HIS A 390 -50.14 -20.60 59.30
C HIS A 390 -50.07 -19.74 58.04
N THR A 391 -51.12 -18.96 57.76
CA THR A 391 -51.14 -18.03 56.63
C THR A 391 -50.52 -16.71 57.06
N LEU A 392 -49.36 -16.36 56.50
CA LEU A 392 -48.69 -15.08 56.74
C LEU A 392 -49.09 -14.08 55.65
N GLU A 393 -49.40 -12.85 56.06
CA GLU A 393 -49.73 -11.71 55.20
C GLU A 393 -48.71 -10.59 55.40
N LEU A 394 -47.99 -10.22 54.34
CA LEU A 394 -47.21 -9.00 54.25
C LEU A 394 -48.07 -7.94 53.57
N LYS A 395 -48.28 -6.80 54.23
CA LYS A 395 -48.89 -5.62 53.62
C LYS A 395 -47.91 -4.45 53.56
N LEU A 396 -47.76 -3.91 52.36
CA LEU A 396 -47.09 -2.67 52.01
C LEU A 396 -48.09 -1.49 52.08
N ASP A 397 -47.57 -0.26 52.16
CA ASP A 397 -48.27 1.00 52.48
C ASP A 397 -49.62 0.84 53.22
N VAL A 398 -49.53 0.35 54.46
CA VAL A 398 -50.69 -0.08 55.25
C VAL A 398 -51.72 1.03 55.46
N ASP A 399 -51.27 2.28 55.49
CA ASP A 399 -52.08 3.47 55.79
C ASP A 399 -52.51 4.26 54.53
N ASN A 400 -52.07 3.84 53.34
CA ASN A 400 -52.34 4.46 52.02
C ASN A 400 -51.86 5.92 51.90
N ASP A 401 -50.67 6.22 52.46
CA ASP A 401 -50.01 7.54 52.43
C ASP A 401 -49.14 7.77 51.16
N VAL A 402 -48.86 6.72 50.38
CA VAL A 402 -48.23 6.78 49.06
C VAL A 402 -49.30 7.03 47.98
N THR A 403 -48.91 7.61 46.85
CA THR A 403 -49.75 7.67 45.63
C THR A 403 -49.10 6.81 44.57
N GLU A 404 -49.81 5.76 44.15
CA GLU A 404 -49.27 4.66 43.35
C GLU A 404 -50.08 4.45 42.06
N LEU A 405 -49.54 3.68 41.12
CA LEU A 405 -50.26 3.24 39.92
C LEU A 405 -51.31 2.16 40.27
N ASN A 406 -50.97 1.31 41.23
CA ASN A 406 -51.80 0.25 41.78
C ASN A 406 -51.79 0.35 43.31
N ASP A 407 -52.95 0.51 43.94
CA ASP A 407 -53.13 0.49 45.39
C ASP A 407 -54.57 0.06 45.74
N ALA A 408 -55.05 0.39 46.94
CA ALA A 408 -56.43 0.12 47.35
C ALA A 408 -57.46 1.13 46.80
N LEU A 409 -57.05 2.12 46.01
CA LEU A 409 -57.85 3.23 45.48
C LEU A 409 -57.83 3.30 43.93
N ALA A 410 -56.76 2.84 43.29
CA ALA A 410 -56.53 2.81 41.84
C ALA A 410 -55.88 1.49 41.40
N GLY A 411 -56.02 1.12 40.12
CA GLY A 411 -55.43 -0.11 39.56
C GLY A 411 -55.95 -1.40 40.19
N MET A 412 -55.04 -2.34 40.47
CA MET A 412 -55.33 -3.56 41.24
C MET A 412 -54.36 -3.68 42.43
N ASP A 413 -54.86 -3.58 43.66
CA ASP A 413 -54.08 -3.66 44.92
C ASP A 413 -53.05 -4.82 44.89
N ASN A 414 -51.80 -4.42 44.62
CA ASN A 414 -50.61 -5.25 44.56
C ASN A 414 -49.69 -4.99 45.77
N ASN A 415 -50.24 -4.40 46.84
CA ASN A 415 -49.53 -4.12 48.09
C ASN A 415 -49.71 -5.24 49.14
N VAL A 416 -50.44 -6.32 48.83
CA VAL A 416 -50.77 -7.41 49.78
C VAL A 416 -50.30 -8.78 49.28
N PHE A 417 -49.51 -9.49 50.10
CA PHE A 417 -48.88 -10.77 49.76
C PHE A 417 -49.12 -11.81 50.84
N THR A 418 -49.58 -13.00 50.45
CA THR A 418 -49.89 -14.10 51.39
C THR A 418 -49.16 -15.39 51.07
N ILE A 419 -48.63 -16.07 52.10
CA ILE A 419 -48.02 -17.41 51.99
C ILE A 419 -48.53 -18.34 53.10
N ASP A 420 -48.77 -19.61 52.76
CA ASP A 420 -49.12 -20.67 53.73
C ASP A 420 -47.87 -21.43 54.19
N VAL A 421 -47.65 -21.48 55.51
CA VAL A 421 -46.51 -22.16 56.16
C VAL A 421 -47.00 -23.41 56.91
N GLU A 422 -46.43 -24.59 56.66
CA GLU A 422 -46.76 -25.83 57.38
C GLU A 422 -45.91 -25.99 58.66
N VAL A 423 -46.50 -25.74 59.83
CA VAL A 423 -45.82 -25.90 61.14
C VAL A 423 -46.08 -27.31 61.70
N SER A 424 -45.03 -28.10 61.93
CA SER A 424 -45.15 -29.50 62.37
C SER A 424 -44.82 -29.75 63.85
N ALA A 425 -45.25 -30.91 64.38
CA ALA A 425 -44.80 -31.42 65.68
C ALA A 425 -43.70 -32.46 65.50
N LEU A 426 -42.65 -32.35 66.32
CA LEU A 426 -41.58 -33.33 66.42
C LEU A 426 -42.10 -34.68 66.97
N GLY A 427 -41.81 -35.77 66.27
CA GLY A 427 -42.23 -37.13 66.68
C GLY A 427 -41.61 -38.25 65.84
N VAL A 428 -41.27 -37.96 64.58
CA VAL A 428 -40.24 -38.67 63.82
C VAL A 428 -39.14 -37.67 63.50
N ARG A 429 -37.89 -38.13 63.41
CA ARG A 429 -36.73 -37.34 62.97
C ARG A 429 -35.97 -38.10 61.89
N VAL A 430 -35.48 -37.38 60.89
CA VAL A 430 -34.45 -37.86 59.96
C VAL A 430 -33.10 -37.34 60.44
N ILE A 431 -32.11 -38.23 60.51
CA ILE A 431 -30.76 -37.93 60.98
C ILE A 431 -29.78 -38.52 59.96
N ALA A 432 -28.89 -37.72 59.39
CA ALA A 432 -27.75 -38.25 58.64
C ALA A 432 -26.63 -38.68 59.61
N TYR A 433 -25.86 -39.69 59.22
CA TYR A 433 -24.65 -40.09 59.94
C TYR A 433 -23.48 -39.19 59.54
N ASP A 434 -22.52 -38.98 60.46
CA ASP A 434 -21.25 -38.35 60.08
C ASP A 434 -20.38 -39.29 59.21
N ASP A 435 -19.36 -38.73 58.54
CA ASP A 435 -18.53 -39.47 57.59
C ASP A 435 -17.65 -40.55 58.28
N ASP A 436 -17.42 -40.45 59.59
CA ASP A 436 -16.83 -41.50 60.43
C ASP A 436 -17.83 -42.64 60.76
N GLY A 437 -19.10 -42.52 60.34
CA GLY A 437 -20.17 -43.50 60.50
C GLY A 437 -20.88 -43.48 61.86
N ASN A 438 -20.81 -42.37 62.61
CA ASN A 438 -21.45 -42.22 63.92
C ASN A 438 -22.77 -41.44 63.83
N LEU A 439 -23.51 -41.45 64.94
CA LEU A 439 -24.78 -40.74 65.08
C LEU A 439 -24.57 -39.40 65.79
N PRO A 440 -24.73 -38.25 65.10
CA PRO A 440 -24.59 -36.92 65.69
C PRO A 440 -25.60 -36.69 66.83
N SER A 441 -25.14 -36.02 67.89
CA SER A 441 -25.86 -35.91 69.17
C SER A 441 -26.48 -34.55 69.45
N THR A 442 -25.88 -33.46 68.96
CA THR A 442 -26.42 -32.10 69.06
C THR A 442 -27.19 -31.69 67.79
N SER A 443 -27.76 -30.48 67.74
CA SER A 443 -28.31 -29.92 66.49
C SER A 443 -27.22 -29.54 65.50
N GLN A 444 -26.17 -28.87 65.97
CA GLN A 444 -25.04 -28.43 65.15
C GLN A 444 -24.27 -29.62 64.54
N GLU A 445 -24.10 -30.72 65.29
CA GLU A 445 -23.56 -31.97 64.74
C GLU A 445 -24.47 -32.58 63.66
N ARG A 446 -25.80 -32.48 63.80
CA ARG A 446 -26.76 -33.00 62.80
C ARG A 446 -26.87 -32.14 61.55
N GLU A 447 -26.65 -30.83 61.68
CA GLU A 447 -26.56 -29.91 60.54
C GLU A 447 -25.25 -30.15 59.77
N ALA A 448 -24.13 -30.32 60.46
CA ALA A 448 -22.84 -30.65 59.84
C ALA A 448 -22.85 -32.03 59.16
N ALA A 449 -23.36 -33.07 59.84
CA ALA A 449 -23.45 -34.42 59.29
C ALA A 449 -24.49 -34.59 58.15
N ALA A 450 -25.20 -33.52 57.77
CA ALA A 450 -26.08 -33.50 56.60
C ALA A 450 -25.44 -32.82 55.37
N VAL A 451 -24.16 -32.47 55.46
CA VAL A 451 -23.35 -31.95 54.34
C VAL A 451 -22.29 -33.01 54.00
N HIS A 452 -22.19 -33.39 52.72
CA HIS A 452 -21.18 -34.32 52.23
C HIS A 452 -20.54 -33.79 50.94
N ASP A 453 -19.31 -34.21 50.66
CA ASP A 453 -18.56 -33.84 49.46
C ASP A 453 -18.41 -35.07 48.53
N LEU A 454 -18.62 -34.90 47.23
CA LEU A 454 -18.35 -35.95 46.22
C LEU A 454 -16.87 -35.92 45.81
N ASP A 455 -16.18 -37.07 45.83
CA ASP A 455 -14.87 -37.22 45.17
C ASP A 455 -15.04 -37.32 43.65
N VAL A 456 -15.36 -36.18 43.06
CA VAL A 456 -15.68 -35.97 41.65
C VAL A 456 -14.59 -36.46 40.68
N ARG A 457 -13.33 -36.62 41.13
CA ARG A 457 -12.24 -37.15 40.30
C ARG A 457 -12.20 -38.69 40.24
N ASN A 458 -12.90 -39.39 41.13
CA ASN A 458 -12.88 -40.86 41.23
C ASN A 458 -14.28 -41.51 41.20
N GLU A 459 -15.33 -40.80 41.62
CA GLU A 459 -16.68 -41.35 41.83
C GLU A 459 -17.77 -40.51 41.13
N THR A 460 -18.81 -41.18 40.62
CA THR A 460 -19.99 -40.54 39.98
C THR A 460 -21.26 -40.64 40.83
N ALA A 461 -21.15 -41.18 42.04
CA ALA A 461 -22.25 -41.44 42.96
C ALA A 461 -21.77 -41.45 44.42
N ILE A 462 -22.67 -41.15 45.35
CA ILE A 462 -22.42 -41.15 46.79
C ILE A 462 -23.54 -41.89 47.54
N ASP A 463 -23.18 -42.69 48.55
CA ASP A 463 -24.09 -43.47 49.40
C ASP A 463 -24.15 -42.87 50.82
N ILE A 464 -25.24 -42.15 51.12
CA ILE A 464 -25.41 -41.36 52.35
C ILE A 464 -26.20 -42.18 53.39
N PRO A 465 -25.65 -42.51 54.57
CA PRO A 465 -26.36 -43.28 55.60
C PRO A 465 -27.34 -42.38 56.38
N LEU A 466 -28.57 -42.85 56.57
CA LEU A 466 -29.66 -42.12 57.22
C LEU A 466 -30.34 -42.95 58.31
N ARG A 467 -30.60 -42.37 59.48
CA ARG A 467 -31.48 -42.91 60.52
C ARG A 467 -32.82 -42.21 60.53
N ILE A 468 -33.89 -42.99 60.46
CA ILE A 468 -35.27 -42.57 60.70
C ILE A 468 -35.63 -42.91 62.15
N GLN A 469 -35.47 -41.95 63.05
CA GLN A 469 -35.71 -42.13 64.49
C GLN A 469 -37.15 -41.78 64.86
N HIS A 470 -37.84 -42.64 65.61
CA HIS A 470 -39.10 -42.32 66.26
C HIS A 470 -38.83 -41.73 67.64
N GLU A 471 -39.35 -40.53 67.90
CA GLU A 471 -39.27 -39.81 69.19
C GLU A 471 -40.65 -39.71 69.87
N GLY A 472 -41.69 -40.27 69.25
CA GLY A 472 -43.07 -40.29 69.72
C GLY A 472 -43.44 -41.40 70.72
N THR A 473 -44.72 -41.39 71.12
CA THR A 473 -45.30 -42.35 72.07
C THR A 473 -46.18 -43.40 71.38
N GLY A 474 -45.95 -44.67 71.74
CA GLY A 474 -46.59 -45.83 71.13
C GLY A 474 -46.11 -46.11 69.69
N ASN A 475 -46.30 -47.34 69.23
CA ASN A 475 -45.88 -47.76 67.89
C ASN A 475 -46.54 -46.93 66.78
N ARG A 476 -45.82 -46.72 65.67
CA ARG A 476 -46.29 -46.05 64.45
C ARG A 476 -45.72 -46.69 63.18
N THR A 477 -46.24 -46.25 62.04
CA THR A 477 -45.69 -46.57 60.71
C THR A 477 -45.28 -45.27 60.02
N VAL A 478 -44.04 -45.24 59.51
CA VAL A 478 -43.41 -44.06 58.92
C VAL A 478 -43.28 -44.25 57.40
N SER A 479 -43.76 -43.28 56.64
CA SER A 479 -43.42 -43.09 55.24
C SER A 479 -42.16 -42.23 55.15
N VAL A 480 -41.29 -42.50 54.17
CA VAL A 480 -40.17 -41.63 53.80
C VAL A 480 -40.28 -41.29 52.33
N ALA A 481 -40.14 -40.02 52.00
CA ALA A 481 -40.08 -39.49 50.64
C ALA A 481 -38.80 -38.65 50.47
N VAL A 482 -38.33 -38.55 49.23
CA VAL A 482 -37.11 -37.82 48.85
C VAL A 482 -37.44 -36.92 47.68
N THR A 483 -37.17 -35.62 47.76
CA THR A 483 -37.39 -34.66 46.64
C THR A 483 -36.43 -34.95 45.48
N GLN A 484 -36.55 -34.25 44.35
CA GLN A 484 -35.50 -34.32 43.33
C GLN A 484 -34.23 -33.64 43.85
N VAL A 485 -33.07 -34.00 43.30
CA VAL A 485 -31.86 -33.20 43.49
C VAL A 485 -32.09 -31.84 42.83
N GLN A 486 -31.75 -30.77 43.55
CA GLN A 486 -31.85 -29.38 43.09
C GLN A 486 -30.50 -28.70 43.29
N ALA A 487 -30.10 -27.80 42.39
CA ALA A 487 -28.91 -26.97 42.61
C ALA A 487 -29.28 -25.75 43.45
N ILE A 488 -28.38 -25.33 44.34
CA ILE A 488 -28.43 -24.00 44.94
C ILE A 488 -27.86 -22.99 43.94
N ASP A 489 -28.44 -21.80 43.85
CA ASP A 489 -27.84 -20.67 43.12
C ASP A 489 -26.69 -20.04 43.93
N ASP A 490 -25.49 -19.97 43.33
CA ASP A 490 -24.27 -19.49 44.00
C ASP A 490 -24.33 -18.00 44.42
N ALA A 491 -25.13 -17.18 43.71
CA ALA A 491 -25.32 -15.76 44.04
C ALA A 491 -26.47 -15.56 45.02
N PHE A 492 -27.49 -16.44 45.00
CA PHE A 492 -28.67 -16.38 45.84
C PHE A 492 -28.95 -17.72 46.54
N PRO A 493 -28.26 -18.06 47.65
CA PRO A 493 -28.37 -19.37 48.31
C PRO A 493 -29.75 -19.80 48.84
N GLY A 494 -30.78 -18.95 48.70
CA GLY A 494 -32.19 -19.25 48.96
C GLY A 494 -33.03 -19.56 47.71
N VAL A 495 -32.41 -19.70 46.54
CA VAL A 495 -33.03 -20.10 45.26
C VAL A 495 -32.59 -21.53 44.94
N LEU A 496 -33.54 -22.37 44.52
CA LEU A 496 -33.31 -23.77 44.14
C LEU A 496 -33.63 -23.97 42.66
N LEU A 497 -32.61 -24.29 41.89
CA LEU A 497 -32.65 -24.49 40.44
C LEU A 497 -32.72 -25.99 40.09
N SER A 498 -33.08 -26.29 38.84
CA SER A 498 -32.80 -27.61 38.27
C SER A 498 -31.28 -27.78 38.11
N PRO A 499 -30.69 -28.95 38.47
CA PRO A 499 -29.29 -29.24 38.17
C PRO A 499 -28.98 -29.19 36.67
N LYS A 500 -27.72 -28.90 36.31
CA LYS A 500 -27.26 -28.92 34.91
C LYS A 500 -27.19 -30.34 34.34
N ASP A 501 -26.66 -31.27 35.13
CA ASP A 501 -26.59 -32.71 34.81
C ASP A 501 -27.81 -33.48 35.35
N ALA A 502 -28.10 -34.66 34.79
CA ALA A 502 -29.23 -35.49 35.18
C ALA A 502 -28.92 -36.37 36.40
N TRP A 503 -29.48 -36.01 37.57
CA TRP A 503 -29.29 -36.77 38.80
C TRP A 503 -30.36 -37.86 39.02
N SER A 504 -29.90 -39.01 39.52
CA SER A 504 -30.72 -40.10 40.03
C SER A 504 -30.62 -40.22 41.55
N LYS A 505 -31.66 -40.79 42.16
CA LYS A 505 -31.80 -40.98 43.61
C LYS A 505 -32.41 -42.33 43.93
N GLY A 506 -32.00 -42.96 45.01
CA GLY A 506 -32.54 -44.23 45.48
C GLY A 506 -32.49 -44.37 47.00
N LEU A 507 -33.44 -45.09 47.57
CA LEU A 507 -33.35 -45.60 48.94
C LEU A 507 -33.13 -47.12 48.88
N ASN A 508 -32.23 -47.64 49.70
CA ASN A 508 -31.90 -49.07 49.75
C ASN A 508 -33.08 -49.98 50.18
N ALA A 509 -34.13 -49.41 50.76
CA ALA A 509 -35.41 -50.06 51.04
C ALA A 509 -36.58 -49.10 50.75
N THR A 510 -37.78 -49.66 50.52
CA THR A 510 -39.02 -48.90 50.35
C THR A 510 -39.96 -49.10 51.54
N GLY A 511 -40.56 -48.00 51.99
CA GLY A 511 -41.48 -47.97 53.14
C GLY A 511 -42.93 -48.36 52.77
N PRO A 512 -43.88 -48.23 53.72
CA PRO A 512 -43.70 -47.65 55.05
C PRO A 512 -43.08 -48.61 56.07
N TYR A 513 -42.29 -48.06 56.99
CA TYR A 513 -41.53 -48.79 58.02
C TYR A 513 -42.29 -48.81 59.34
N ALA A 514 -42.25 -49.91 60.09
CA ALA A 514 -42.92 -50.02 61.39
C ALA A 514 -41.94 -49.74 62.54
N VAL A 515 -42.16 -48.65 63.26
CA VAL A 515 -41.34 -48.19 64.41
C VAL A 515 -42.11 -48.31 65.72
N LYS A 516 -41.40 -48.61 66.80
CA LYS A 516 -41.93 -48.72 68.16
C LYS A 516 -41.75 -47.41 68.92
N GLU A 517 -42.39 -47.34 70.09
CA GLU A 517 -42.25 -46.22 71.02
C GLU A 517 -40.78 -45.93 71.39
N PHE A 518 -40.44 -44.64 71.51
CA PHE A 518 -39.08 -44.16 71.72
C PHE A 518 -38.38 -44.80 72.92
N GLY A 519 -37.12 -45.21 72.73
CA GLY A 519 -36.31 -45.87 73.75
C GLY A 519 -36.56 -47.37 73.88
N THR A 520 -37.30 -47.99 72.95
CA THR A 520 -37.48 -49.46 72.89
C THR A 520 -36.78 -50.06 71.67
N THR A 521 -36.40 -51.34 71.74
CA THR A 521 -35.66 -52.00 70.65
C THR A 521 -36.49 -52.09 69.36
N GLY A 522 -36.20 -51.23 68.39
CA GLY A 522 -36.96 -51.07 67.14
C GLY A 522 -37.75 -49.75 67.06
N ASP A 523 -37.26 -48.70 67.72
CA ASP A 523 -37.74 -47.32 67.65
C ASP A 523 -37.11 -46.52 66.49
N HIS A 524 -36.35 -47.16 65.62
CA HIS A 524 -35.72 -46.54 64.45
C HIS A 524 -35.64 -47.51 63.26
N GLN A 525 -35.46 -46.95 62.07
CA GLN A 525 -35.09 -47.67 60.85
C GLN A 525 -33.90 -46.97 60.21
N ASP A 526 -32.84 -47.71 59.92
CA ASP A 526 -31.67 -47.20 59.19
C ASP A 526 -31.83 -47.47 57.69
N LEU A 527 -31.43 -46.52 56.85
CA LEU A 527 -31.55 -46.50 55.40
C LEU A 527 -30.26 -45.96 54.78
N THR A 528 -30.10 -46.13 53.47
CA THR A 528 -29.04 -45.47 52.67
C THR A 528 -29.72 -44.75 51.53
N LEU A 529 -29.36 -43.48 51.34
CA LEU A 529 -29.73 -42.64 50.21
C LEU A 529 -28.57 -42.65 49.21
N THR A 530 -28.76 -43.33 48.08
CA THR A 530 -27.83 -43.26 46.95
C THR A 530 -28.20 -42.06 46.09
N LEU A 531 -27.25 -41.18 45.83
CA LEU A 531 -27.34 -40.13 44.80
C LEU A 531 -26.30 -40.45 43.73
N SER A 532 -26.70 -40.49 42.46
CA SER A 532 -25.79 -40.76 41.34
C SER A 532 -26.10 -39.82 40.21
N ASP A 533 -25.07 -39.10 39.78
CA ASP A 533 -25.07 -38.42 38.50
C ASP A 533 -25.17 -39.48 37.38
N LEU A 534 -25.94 -39.20 36.32
CA LEU A 534 -26.13 -40.10 35.16
C LEU A 534 -25.37 -39.63 33.91
N ASP A 535 -24.82 -38.43 33.98
CA ASP A 535 -24.18 -37.69 32.91
C ASP A 535 -22.64 -37.76 33.03
N ALA A 536 -22.14 -37.87 34.25
CA ALA A 536 -20.75 -38.16 34.58
C ALA A 536 -20.32 -39.59 34.18
N ALA A 537 -19.12 -39.71 33.61
CA ALA A 537 -18.52 -40.96 33.18
C ALA A 537 -16.98 -40.89 33.25
N ILE A 538 -16.37 -41.69 34.13
CA ILE A 538 -14.92 -41.74 34.38
C ILE A 538 -14.36 -43.10 33.91
N GLY A 539 -13.20 -43.12 33.26
CA GLY A 539 -12.53 -44.31 32.74
C GLY A 539 -13.12 -44.83 31.41
N GLY A 540 -13.66 -43.93 30.59
CA GLY A 540 -14.36 -44.26 29.34
C GLY A 540 -13.46 -44.57 28.13
N THR A 541 -14.05 -44.51 26.92
CA THR A 541 -13.31 -44.53 25.64
C THR A 541 -13.27 -43.16 24.95
N GLY A 542 -13.71 -42.11 25.65
CA GLY A 542 -13.57 -40.70 25.27
C GLY A 542 -12.81 -39.95 26.38
N PRO A 543 -12.82 -38.60 26.40
CA PRO A 543 -12.44 -37.87 27.60
C PRO A 543 -13.35 -38.24 28.77
N ASP A 544 -12.84 -38.14 30.00
CA ASP A 544 -13.66 -38.30 31.19
C ASP A 544 -14.64 -37.12 31.31
N ARG A 545 -15.87 -37.40 31.73
CA ARG A 545 -16.85 -36.37 32.11
C ARG A 545 -17.10 -36.45 33.60
N PHE A 546 -16.74 -35.38 34.27
CA PHE A 546 -16.98 -35.17 35.69
C PHE A 546 -18.41 -34.64 35.93
N ALA A 547 -18.99 -34.91 37.10
CA ALA A 547 -20.27 -34.30 37.49
C ALA A 547 -20.08 -32.78 37.67
N ALA A 548 -21.02 -31.96 37.18
CA ALA A 548 -20.90 -30.50 37.20
C ALA A 548 -20.68 -29.93 38.62
N SER A 549 -19.77 -28.97 38.75
CA SER A 549 -19.47 -28.34 40.04
C SER A 549 -20.65 -27.56 40.59
N GLY A 550 -20.85 -27.60 41.90
CA GLY A 550 -21.86 -26.79 42.59
C GLY A 550 -22.29 -27.37 43.93
N THR A 551 -23.15 -26.65 44.63
CA THR A 551 -23.83 -27.16 45.83
C THR A 551 -25.22 -27.65 45.45
N PHE A 552 -25.48 -28.94 45.64
CA PHE A 552 -26.78 -29.57 45.39
C PHE A 552 -27.47 -29.90 46.71
N VAL A 553 -28.80 -29.94 46.70
CA VAL A 553 -29.62 -30.31 47.86
C VAL A 553 -30.72 -31.29 47.50
N VAL A 554 -31.08 -32.11 48.49
CA VAL A 554 -32.23 -33.01 48.42
C VAL A 554 -32.89 -33.15 49.79
N ASP A 555 -34.22 -33.07 49.84
CA ASP A 555 -34.98 -33.10 51.07
C ASP A 555 -35.54 -34.51 51.33
N VAL A 556 -35.17 -35.08 52.48
CA VAL A 556 -35.67 -36.37 52.97
C VAL A 556 -36.74 -36.11 54.03
N LYS A 557 -38.02 -36.28 53.65
CA LYS A 557 -39.18 -36.09 54.55
C LYS A 557 -39.66 -37.44 55.09
N ALA A 558 -39.61 -37.62 56.40
CA ALA A 558 -40.24 -38.73 57.11
C ALA A 558 -41.54 -38.27 57.79
N SER A 559 -42.62 -39.05 57.67
CA SER A 559 -43.93 -38.73 58.26
C SER A 559 -44.69 -39.96 58.75
N TYR A 560 -45.56 -39.82 59.76
CA TYR A 560 -46.46 -40.91 60.14
C TYR A 560 -47.56 -41.12 59.09
N THR A 561 -47.81 -42.38 58.69
CA THR A 561 -48.87 -42.69 57.70
C THR A 561 -50.30 -42.53 58.23
N ASP A 562 -50.50 -42.53 59.55
CA ASP A 562 -51.80 -42.25 60.20
C ASP A 562 -51.98 -40.77 60.59
N GLN A 563 -50.87 -40.01 60.69
CA GLN A 563 -50.87 -38.58 61.04
C GLN A 563 -49.77 -37.82 60.25
N PRO A 564 -49.94 -37.56 58.94
CA PRO A 564 -48.87 -37.03 58.07
C PRO A 564 -48.24 -35.71 58.52
N PHE A 565 -48.97 -34.88 59.27
CA PHE A 565 -48.50 -33.62 59.86
C PHE A 565 -47.47 -33.81 60.99
N VAL A 566 -47.33 -35.02 61.55
CA VAL A 566 -46.20 -35.39 62.39
C VAL A 566 -45.09 -35.87 61.46
N SER A 567 -44.24 -34.92 61.07
CA SER A 567 -43.18 -35.14 60.09
C SER A 567 -41.95 -34.26 60.34
N HIS A 568 -40.81 -34.73 59.84
CA HIS A 568 -39.53 -34.03 59.86
C HIS A 568 -38.88 -34.18 58.50
N THR A 569 -38.42 -33.05 57.97
CA THR A 569 -37.69 -32.97 56.70
C THR A 569 -36.24 -32.63 57.02
N GLN A 570 -35.30 -33.48 56.62
CA GLN A 570 -33.88 -33.17 56.68
C GLN A 570 -33.42 -32.82 55.26
N ARG A 571 -32.93 -31.60 55.07
CA ARG A 571 -32.16 -31.25 53.87
C ARG A 571 -30.80 -31.91 53.95
N ILE A 572 -30.41 -32.62 52.90
CA ILE A 572 -29.08 -33.16 52.68
C ILE A 572 -28.43 -32.29 51.62
N THR A 573 -27.18 -31.89 51.86
CA THR A 573 -26.38 -31.04 50.98
C THR A 573 -25.23 -31.86 50.42
N LEU A 574 -25.03 -31.80 49.11
CA LEU A 574 -23.96 -32.47 48.39
C LEU A 574 -23.14 -31.42 47.64
N ASN A 575 -21.88 -31.21 48.03
CA ASN A 575 -20.97 -30.36 47.28
C ASN A 575 -20.23 -31.20 46.24
N VAL A 576 -20.23 -30.75 44.99
CA VAL A 576 -19.40 -31.31 43.93
C VAL A 576 -18.26 -30.33 43.69
N GLY A 577 -17.04 -30.75 44.05
CA GLY A 577 -15.83 -29.94 43.92
C GLY A 577 -15.56 -29.52 42.47
N ARG A 578 -14.83 -28.42 42.29
CA ARG A 578 -14.47 -27.92 40.95
C ARG A 578 -13.20 -28.59 40.43
N VAL A 579 -13.21 -28.97 39.15
CA VAL A 579 -12.12 -29.60 38.42
C VAL A 579 -11.87 -28.81 37.14
N ASP A 580 -10.70 -28.18 37.03
CA ASP A 580 -10.18 -27.72 35.74
C ASP A 580 -9.38 -28.85 35.08
N ASP A 581 -9.60 -29.03 33.79
CA ASP A 581 -8.86 -29.93 32.90
C ASP A 581 -8.99 -29.46 31.44
N VAL A 582 -8.01 -29.75 30.57
CA VAL A 582 -8.11 -29.46 29.13
C VAL A 582 -7.63 -30.60 28.24
N LEU A 583 -8.29 -30.73 27.09
CA LEU A 583 -7.75 -31.46 25.94
C LEU A 583 -7.19 -30.44 24.93
N VAL A 584 -5.90 -30.56 24.62
CA VAL A 584 -5.24 -29.72 23.61
C VAL A 584 -5.08 -30.49 22.30
N GLY A 585 -5.51 -29.89 21.20
CA GLY A 585 -5.33 -30.39 19.84
C GLY A 585 -4.45 -29.45 19.01
N VAL A 586 -3.64 -29.99 18.09
CA VAL A 586 -2.79 -29.20 17.20
C VAL A 586 -3.04 -29.53 15.73
N SER A 587 -3.06 -28.50 14.88
CA SER A 587 -3.32 -28.63 13.45
C SER A 587 -2.45 -27.66 12.63
N GLY A 588 -2.30 -27.92 11.32
CA GLY A 588 -1.43 -27.11 10.44
C GLY A 588 0.07 -27.33 10.63
N THR A 589 0.48 -28.35 11.38
CA THR A 589 1.89 -28.62 11.77
C THR A 589 2.78 -29.18 10.65
N LEU A 590 2.22 -29.44 9.47
CA LEU A 590 2.90 -29.99 8.29
C LEU A 590 2.66 -29.12 7.06
N LEU A 591 3.69 -28.97 6.22
CA LEU A 591 3.59 -28.37 4.89
C LEU A 591 2.86 -29.30 3.90
N PRO A 592 2.36 -28.79 2.75
CA PRO A 592 1.62 -29.59 1.76
C PRO A 592 2.40 -30.76 1.12
N ASN A 593 3.72 -30.83 1.31
CA ASN A 593 4.59 -31.93 0.89
C ASN A 593 4.78 -33.03 1.95
N GLY A 594 4.30 -32.81 3.18
CA GLY A 594 4.44 -33.73 4.33
C GLY A 594 5.64 -33.45 5.26
N ASP A 595 6.44 -32.42 4.99
CA ASP A 595 7.51 -32.00 5.90
C ASP A 595 6.96 -31.18 7.09
N PRO A 596 7.67 -31.08 8.23
CA PRO A 596 7.32 -30.17 9.33
C PRO A 596 7.16 -28.72 8.87
N ILE A 597 6.29 -27.96 9.53
CA ILE A 597 6.08 -26.55 9.23
C ILE A 597 7.39 -25.75 9.31
N ALA A 598 7.62 -24.88 8.32
CA ALA A 598 8.81 -24.05 8.20
C ALA A 598 8.50 -22.77 7.40
N ALA A 599 9.25 -21.71 7.63
CA ALA A 599 9.15 -20.44 6.88
C ALA A 599 10.53 -19.97 6.41
N GLU A 600 10.55 -19.10 5.41
CA GLU A 600 11.80 -18.44 4.99
C GLU A 600 12.23 -17.38 6.02
N PRO A 601 13.53 -17.11 6.17
CA PRO A 601 14.01 -15.98 6.98
C PRO A 601 13.36 -14.65 6.59
N GLY A 602 12.86 -13.93 7.60
CA GLY A 602 12.08 -12.69 7.46
C GLY A 602 10.57 -12.89 7.27
N ASP A 603 10.12 -14.13 7.06
CA ASP A 603 8.71 -14.51 6.95
C ASP A 603 8.25 -15.34 8.17
N SER A 604 6.96 -15.67 8.25
CA SER A 604 6.37 -16.37 9.39
C SER A 604 5.68 -17.68 9.00
N ALA A 605 5.75 -18.66 9.90
CA ALA A 605 5.04 -19.93 9.85
C ALA A 605 3.80 -19.88 10.76
N SER A 606 2.65 -20.34 10.29
CA SER A 606 1.40 -20.34 11.06
C SER A 606 0.81 -21.75 11.20
N PHE A 607 0.62 -22.21 12.43
CA PHE A 607 -0.14 -23.42 12.77
C PHE A 607 -1.29 -23.05 13.73
N SER A 608 -2.11 -24.02 14.18
CA SER A 608 -3.18 -23.74 15.14
C SER A 608 -3.19 -24.72 16.31
N ILE A 609 -3.43 -24.18 17.51
CA ILE A 609 -3.69 -24.93 18.74
C ILE A 609 -5.15 -24.70 19.11
N ALA A 610 -5.89 -25.78 19.34
CA ALA A 610 -7.22 -25.74 19.93
C ALA A 610 -7.15 -26.22 21.38
N VAL A 611 -7.75 -25.46 22.30
CA VAL A 611 -7.88 -25.83 23.71
C VAL A 611 -9.35 -26.08 23.98
N MET A 612 -9.69 -27.28 24.44
CA MET A 612 -11.05 -27.69 24.80
C MET A 612 -11.15 -27.92 26.31
N ASN A 613 -12.15 -27.35 26.96
CA ASN A 613 -12.38 -27.53 28.40
C ASN A 613 -12.96 -28.93 28.68
N THR A 614 -12.20 -29.79 29.38
CA THR A 614 -12.65 -31.10 29.88
C THR A 614 -12.95 -31.10 31.39
N GLY A 615 -12.87 -29.92 32.03
CA GLY A 615 -13.28 -29.71 33.41
C GLY A 615 -14.79 -29.79 33.64
N ASN A 616 -15.20 -29.67 34.91
CA ASN A 616 -16.61 -29.81 35.34
C ASN A 616 -17.34 -28.47 35.54
N ALA A 617 -16.71 -27.38 35.09
CA ALA A 617 -17.18 -26.02 35.25
C ALA A 617 -16.70 -25.15 34.09
N PRO A 618 -17.34 -23.99 33.82
CA PRO A 618 -16.75 -22.96 32.98
C PRO A 618 -15.40 -22.53 33.57
N ALA A 619 -14.38 -22.38 32.73
CA ALA A 619 -12.99 -22.21 33.18
C ALA A 619 -12.23 -21.21 32.31
N ARG A 620 -11.47 -20.31 32.95
CA ARG A 620 -10.68 -19.29 32.26
C ARG A 620 -9.22 -19.74 32.18
N PHE A 621 -8.78 -20.12 30.99
CA PHE A 621 -7.40 -20.51 30.75
C PHE A 621 -6.56 -19.36 30.17
N ASN A 622 -5.24 -19.49 30.31
CA ASN A 622 -4.22 -18.66 29.67
C ASN A 622 -3.31 -19.57 28.84
N LEU A 623 -3.04 -19.19 27.60
CA LEU A 623 -2.02 -19.82 26.75
C LEU A 623 -0.79 -18.92 26.69
N ALA A 624 0.36 -19.45 27.11
CA ALA A 624 1.66 -18.81 27.01
C ALA A 624 2.57 -19.64 26.09
N CYS A 625 2.89 -19.12 24.91
CA CYS A 625 3.81 -19.74 23.97
C CYS A 625 5.18 -19.06 24.00
N THR A 626 6.24 -19.86 23.89
CA THR A 626 7.64 -19.41 23.90
C THR A 626 8.43 -20.17 22.84
N VAL A 627 9.56 -19.60 22.40
CA VAL A 627 10.48 -20.22 21.44
C VAL A 627 11.85 -20.33 22.08
N ASP A 628 12.55 -21.44 21.89
CA ASP A 628 13.84 -21.73 22.51
C ASP A 628 15.04 -20.96 21.90
N LEU A 629 14.94 -20.56 20.62
CA LEU A 629 16.00 -19.87 19.90
C LEU A 629 15.92 -18.33 20.00
N GLU A 630 17.05 -17.69 20.32
CA GLU A 630 17.17 -16.23 20.34
C GLU A 630 16.86 -15.61 18.97
N GLY A 631 16.16 -14.47 18.99
CA GLY A 631 15.80 -13.69 17.78
C GLY A 631 14.57 -14.19 17.04
N TRP A 632 14.00 -15.34 17.39
CA TRP A 632 12.69 -15.77 16.92
C TRP A 632 11.57 -15.09 17.72
N GLN A 633 10.40 -14.94 17.11
CA GLN A 633 9.22 -14.35 17.76
C GLN A 633 8.02 -15.27 17.59
N VAL A 634 7.14 -15.30 18.59
CA VAL A 634 5.85 -16.01 18.54
C VAL A 634 4.72 -15.04 18.88
N GLY A 635 3.68 -15.06 18.06
CA GLY A 635 2.48 -14.26 18.19
C GLY A 635 1.21 -15.12 18.18
N LEU A 636 0.24 -14.75 19.01
CA LEU A 636 -1.03 -15.46 19.20
C LEU A 636 -2.18 -14.64 18.63
N ASP A 637 -3.15 -15.34 18.02
CA ASP A 637 -4.39 -14.78 17.45
C ASP A 637 -4.18 -13.58 16.50
N GLY A 638 -3.14 -13.65 15.66
CA GLY A 638 -2.79 -12.59 14.72
C GLY A 638 -2.15 -11.35 15.34
N THR A 639 -1.77 -11.41 16.63
CA THR A 639 -1.07 -10.33 17.35
C THR A 639 0.38 -10.70 17.64
N ASP A 640 1.24 -9.70 17.93
CA ASP A 640 2.62 -9.92 18.37
C ASP A 640 2.74 -10.40 19.84
N ALA A 641 1.63 -10.77 20.50
CA ALA A 641 1.63 -11.21 21.90
C ALA A 641 1.96 -12.69 22.03
N SER A 642 2.91 -13.03 22.91
CA SER A 642 3.28 -14.42 23.23
C SER A 642 2.41 -15.07 24.31
N THR A 643 1.43 -14.33 24.85
CA THR A 643 0.50 -14.78 25.90
C THR A 643 -0.91 -14.29 25.62
N LEU A 644 -1.91 -15.16 25.76
CA LEU A 644 -3.32 -14.86 25.51
C LEU A 644 -4.20 -15.40 26.64
N ASP A 645 -4.97 -14.50 27.26
CA ASP A 645 -6.04 -14.85 28.20
C ASP A 645 -7.37 -14.99 27.43
N PHE A 646 -8.13 -16.05 27.71
CA PHE A 646 -9.44 -16.25 27.06
C PHE A 646 -10.59 -15.59 27.83
N GLU A 647 -11.78 -15.61 27.23
CA GLU A 647 -13.02 -15.62 28.01
C GLU A 647 -13.21 -17.01 28.63
N PRO A 648 -14.03 -17.19 29.70
CA PRO A 648 -14.23 -18.51 30.29
C PRO A 648 -14.88 -19.46 29.28
N LEU A 649 -14.22 -20.59 29.00
CA LEU A 649 -14.74 -21.62 28.09
C LEU A 649 -15.76 -22.49 28.82
N ASP A 650 -16.91 -22.73 28.20
CA ASP A 650 -17.93 -23.64 28.72
C ASP A 650 -17.47 -25.11 28.63
N ILE A 651 -18.18 -26.01 29.31
CA ILE A 651 -17.81 -27.44 29.38
C ILE A 651 -17.91 -28.08 27.98
N LEU A 652 -16.82 -28.71 27.51
CA LEU A 652 -16.63 -29.25 26.16
C LEU A 652 -16.65 -28.20 25.01
N GLU A 653 -16.52 -26.91 25.32
CA GLU A 653 -16.23 -25.88 24.30
C GLU A 653 -14.75 -25.90 23.89
N ASP A 654 -14.48 -25.82 22.59
CA ASP A 654 -13.12 -25.73 22.03
C ASP A 654 -12.84 -24.37 21.37
N LEU A 655 -11.68 -23.79 21.68
CA LEU A 655 -11.21 -22.53 21.11
C LEU A 655 -9.96 -22.76 20.24
N PRO A 656 -10.09 -22.78 18.90
CA PRO A 656 -8.96 -22.86 17.98
C PRO A 656 -8.31 -21.48 17.77
N MET A 657 -7.01 -21.39 18.06
CA MET A 657 -6.20 -20.18 17.92
C MET A 657 -5.11 -20.37 16.85
N PRO A 658 -4.80 -19.37 16.01
CA PRO A 658 -3.61 -19.39 15.18
C PRO A 658 -2.37 -18.97 16.01
N VAL A 659 -1.32 -19.79 15.93
CA VAL A 659 0.02 -19.51 16.49
C VAL A 659 0.95 -19.20 15.32
N THR A 660 1.49 -17.99 15.32
CA THR A 660 2.40 -17.48 14.28
C THR A 660 3.82 -17.41 14.82
N VAL A 661 4.79 -17.96 14.09
CA VAL A 661 6.20 -17.99 14.49
C VAL A 661 7.04 -17.34 13.39
N THR A 662 7.68 -16.22 13.71
CA THR A 662 8.48 -15.42 12.77
C THR A 662 9.94 -15.85 12.81
N VAL A 663 10.49 -16.18 11.64
CA VAL A 663 11.90 -16.55 11.49
C VAL A 663 12.73 -15.26 11.33
N PRO A 664 13.81 -15.06 12.10
CA PRO A 664 14.61 -13.84 12.02
C PRO A 664 15.18 -13.60 10.61
N PRO A 665 15.32 -12.33 10.17
CA PRO A 665 15.87 -11.99 8.87
C PRO A 665 17.35 -12.39 8.74
N ILE A 666 17.81 -12.55 7.50
CA ILE A 666 19.16 -13.10 7.23
C ILE A 666 20.24 -12.12 7.66
N VAL A 667 21.12 -12.57 8.57
CA VAL A 667 22.34 -11.85 8.96
C VAL A 667 23.53 -12.78 8.79
N ALA A 668 24.47 -12.40 7.92
CA ALA A 668 25.66 -13.18 7.58
C ALA A 668 25.40 -14.67 7.25
N GLY A 669 24.25 -14.96 6.61
CA GLY A 669 23.84 -16.30 6.21
C GLY A 669 23.10 -17.14 7.27
N ALA A 670 22.89 -16.62 8.48
CA ALA A 670 22.03 -17.25 9.49
C ALA A 670 20.61 -16.66 9.47
N PRO A 671 19.56 -17.42 9.83
CA PRO A 671 19.59 -18.83 10.25
C PRO A 671 19.65 -19.83 9.07
N SER A 672 20.35 -20.96 9.28
CA SER A 672 20.49 -22.06 8.30
C SER A 672 19.20 -22.91 8.21
N PRO A 673 18.86 -23.51 7.06
CA PRO A 673 17.73 -24.43 6.93
C PRO A 673 17.78 -25.70 7.81
N ASP A 674 18.97 -26.09 8.29
CA ASP A 674 19.10 -27.21 9.25
C ASP A 674 18.59 -26.84 10.66
N VAL A 675 18.32 -25.55 10.93
CA VAL A 675 17.81 -25.05 12.21
C VAL A 675 16.32 -25.36 12.34
N LYS A 676 15.95 -25.86 13.51
CA LYS A 676 14.57 -25.95 13.98
C LYS A 676 14.49 -25.29 15.35
N ALA A 677 13.45 -24.49 15.55
CA ALA A 677 13.10 -23.95 16.85
C ALA A 677 12.02 -24.83 17.51
N GLU A 678 12.11 -25.03 18.81
CA GLU A 678 11.05 -25.67 19.61
C GLU A 678 10.13 -24.59 20.17
N VAL A 679 8.84 -24.73 19.86
CA VAL A 679 7.77 -23.84 20.32
C VAL A 679 7.08 -24.54 21.49
N ILE A 680 7.27 -24.00 22.69
CA ILE A 680 6.72 -24.55 23.93
C ILE A 680 5.51 -23.70 24.32
N CYS A 681 4.34 -24.31 24.29
CA CYS A 681 3.05 -23.68 24.55
C CYS A 681 2.42 -24.30 25.80
N THR A 682 2.37 -23.51 26.87
CA THR A 682 1.81 -23.89 28.17
C THR A 682 0.39 -23.35 28.30
N VAL A 683 -0.57 -24.21 28.63
CA VAL A 683 -1.91 -23.83 29.07
C VAL A 683 -1.93 -23.85 30.60
N THR A 684 -2.38 -22.77 31.22
CA THR A 684 -2.58 -22.67 32.68
C THR A 684 -4.02 -22.25 32.98
N SER A 685 -4.55 -22.58 34.16
CA SER A 685 -5.86 -22.09 34.60
C SER A 685 -5.70 -20.85 35.49
N ALA A 686 -6.55 -19.85 35.29
CA ALA A 686 -6.68 -18.70 36.19
C ALA A 686 -7.50 -19.04 37.46
N THR A 687 -8.16 -20.20 37.48
CA THR A 687 -9.06 -20.66 38.54
C THR A 687 -8.55 -21.88 39.32
N ASP A 688 -7.61 -22.64 38.75
CA ASP A 688 -6.82 -23.68 39.45
C ASP A 688 -5.32 -23.39 39.25
N PRO A 689 -4.62 -22.81 40.25
CA PRO A 689 -3.22 -22.40 40.12
C PRO A 689 -2.22 -23.56 40.09
N ASP A 690 -2.65 -24.79 40.42
CA ASP A 690 -1.82 -26.00 40.32
C ASP A 690 -2.00 -26.71 38.95
N PHE A 691 -2.93 -26.25 38.10
CA PHE A 691 -3.18 -26.81 36.76
C PHE A 691 -2.23 -26.26 35.69
N THR A 692 -1.48 -27.16 35.04
CA THR A 692 -0.64 -26.85 33.87
C THR A 692 -0.64 -27.98 32.84
N HIS A 693 -0.88 -27.66 31.56
CA HIS A 693 -0.63 -28.55 30.42
C HIS A 693 0.45 -27.93 29.51
N VAL A 694 1.25 -28.74 28.83
CA VAL A 694 2.36 -28.27 27.97
C VAL A 694 2.38 -29.04 26.65
N GLU A 695 2.26 -28.32 25.54
CA GLU A 695 2.53 -28.81 24.19
C GLU A 695 3.88 -28.31 23.67
N VAL A 696 4.54 -29.12 22.84
CA VAL A 696 5.84 -28.78 22.22
C VAL A 696 5.83 -29.12 20.73
N LEU A 697 6.10 -28.12 19.90
CA LEU A 697 6.11 -28.22 18.44
C LEU A 697 7.48 -27.81 17.87
N GLN A 698 7.78 -28.17 16.62
CA GLN A 698 9.01 -27.76 15.94
C GLN A 698 8.71 -26.97 14.67
N VAL A 699 9.37 -25.82 14.50
CA VAL A 699 9.29 -24.96 13.30
C VAL A 699 10.67 -24.88 12.64
N GLY A 700 10.76 -25.21 11.36
CA GLY A 700 11.99 -25.18 10.58
C GLY A 700 12.25 -23.87 9.82
N VAL A 701 13.44 -23.78 9.21
CA VAL A 701 13.83 -22.66 8.34
C VAL A 701 13.90 -23.13 6.88
N LEU A 702 13.36 -22.34 5.95
CA LEU A 702 13.41 -22.62 4.50
C LEU A 702 14.66 -22.03 3.80
N PRO A 703 15.12 -22.64 2.69
CA PRO A 703 16.31 -22.19 1.95
C PRO A 703 16.02 -21.00 1.02
N LYS A 704 16.41 -19.80 1.44
CA LYS A 704 16.24 -18.52 0.72
C LYS A 704 17.52 -18.18 -0.06
N THR A 705 17.40 -18.06 -1.38
CA THR A 705 18.53 -17.95 -2.33
C THR A 705 18.50 -16.61 -3.09
N VAL A 706 19.01 -15.55 -2.45
CA VAL A 706 18.97 -14.16 -2.92
C VAL A 706 20.40 -13.60 -3.02
N PHE A 707 20.66 -12.78 -4.04
CA PHE A 707 21.97 -12.17 -4.28
C PHE A 707 21.83 -10.71 -4.73
N GLU A 708 22.88 -9.92 -4.51
CA GLU A 708 22.98 -8.50 -4.88
C GLU A 708 24.22 -8.26 -5.76
N VAL A 709 24.18 -7.23 -6.61
CA VAL A 709 25.26 -6.89 -7.55
C VAL A 709 25.43 -5.38 -7.64
N ASP A 710 26.43 -4.86 -6.94
CA ASP A 710 26.91 -3.48 -7.08
C ASP A 710 27.92 -3.38 -8.22
N VAL A 711 27.92 -2.27 -8.96
CA VAL A 711 28.90 -1.99 -10.03
C VAL A 711 29.45 -0.57 -9.89
N SER A 712 30.76 -0.44 -10.05
CA SER A 712 31.48 0.83 -9.86
C SER A 712 32.63 1.03 -10.83
N VAL A 713 32.96 2.30 -11.13
CA VAL A 713 34.14 2.71 -11.89
C VAL A 713 34.95 3.69 -11.04
N GLY A 714 36.25 3.48 -10.91
CA GLY A 714 37.11 4.31 -10.05
C GLY A 714 36.68 4.36 -8.57
N GLY A 715 35.91 3.36 -8.11
CA GLY A 715 35.30 3.33 -6.77
C GLY A 715 33.96 4.09 -6.63
N LEU A 716 33.48 4.77 -7.68
CA LEU A 716 32.16 5.41 -7.70
C LEU A 716 31.10 4.42 -8.18
N ARG A 717 30.07 4.18 -7.36
CA ARG A 717 28.92 3.32 -7.71
C ARG A 717 28.09 3.95 -8.83
N LEU A 718 27.79 3.20 -9.88
CA LEU A 718 27.05 3.70 -11.05
C LEU A 718 25.51 3.70 -10.88
N GLY A 719 25.00 3.05 -9.83
CA GLY A 719 23.56 2.94 -9.60
C GLY A 719 22.84 1.94 -10.52
N PRO A 720 21.50 1.85 -10.44
CA PRO A 720 20.72 0.92 -11.25
C PRO A 720 20.62 1.36 -12.72
N SER A 721 20.68 0.40 -13.66
CA SER A 721 20.76 0.59 -15.13
C SER A 721 19.82 1.63 -15.79
N ALA A 722 18.71 2.01 -15.16
CA ALA A 722 17.77 2.99 -15.70
C ALA A 722 18.16 4.46 -15.38
N LEU A 723 19.12 4.68 -14.49
CA LEU A 723 19.54 5.99 -13.98
C LEU A 723 21.07 6.18 -13.98
N ALA A 724 21.82 5.25 -14.59
CA ALA A 724 23.27 5.33 -14.66
C ALA A 724 23.73 6.36 -15.71
N ASP A 725 24.49 7.36 -15.29
CA ASP A 725 25.11 8.34 -16.20
C ASP A 725 26.13 7.68 -17.14
N SER A 726 26.37 8.32 -18.29
CA SER A 726 27.45 7.91 -19.20
C SER A 726 28.80 8.31 -18.62
N VAL A 727 29.77 7.40 -18.64
CA VAL A 727 31.15 7.65 -18.24
C VAL A 727 31.90 8.23 -19.45
N ASN A 728 32.39 9.45 -19.32
CA ASN A 728 33.25 10.05 -20.33
C ASN A 728 34.66 9.43 -20.23
N VAL A 729 35.27 9.13 -21.38
CA VAL A 729 36.56 8.43 -21.48
C VAL A 729 37.45 9.01 -22.58
N ASP A 730 38.76 8.76 -22.48
CA ASP A 730 39.75 9.18 -23.47
C ASP A 730 40.10 8.07 -24.49
N SER A 731 40.47 8.43 -25.72
CA SER A 731 40.79 7.47 -26.78
C SER A 731 42.08 6.70 -26.49
N GLY A 732 41.95 5.42 -26.11
CA GLY A 732 43.06 4.58 -25.64
C GLY A 732 43.08 4.34 -24.13
N GLU A 733 42.13 4.88 -23.37
CA GLU A 733 41.99 4.66 -21.93
C GLU A 733 41.67 3.19 -21.59
N LEU A 734 42.18 2.73 -20.43
CA LEU A 734 41.82 1.46 -19.82
C LEU A 734 40.99 1.70 -18.55
N VAL A 735 39.68 1.47 -18.63
CA VAL A 735 38.72 1.73 -17.56
C VAL A 735 38.54 0.48 -16.69
N GLU A 736 38.70 0.61 -15.37
CA GLU A 736 38.40 -0.45 -14.40
C GLU A 736 36.92 -0.39 -13.97
N LEU A 737 36.19 -1.47 -14.22
CA LEU A 737 34.78 -1.67 -13.85
C LEU A 737 34.69 -2.81 -12.82
N ASP A 738 34.59 -2.48 -11.55
CA ASP A 738 34.47 -3.46 -10.45
C ASP A 738 33.00 -3.83 -10.22
N ALA A 739 32.71 -5.14 -10.31
CA ALA A 739 31.41 -5.74 -10.01
C ALA A 739 31.49 -6.55 -8.70
N LEU A 740 30.82 -6.05 -7.67
CA LEU A 740 30.77 -6.63 -6.32
C LEU A 740 29.50 -7.47 -6.19
N VAL A 741 29.65 -8.79 -6.00
CA VAL A 741 28.55 -9.76 -5.98
C VAL A 741 28.43 -10.37 -4.59
N SER A 742 27.28 -10.19 -3.94
CA SER A 742 27.02 -10.65 -2.57
C SER A 742 25.93 -11.72 -2.51
N ASN A 743 26.15 -12.81 -1.77
CA ASN A 743 25.08 -13.75 -1.41
C ASN A 743 24.44 -13.31 -0.08
N ILE A 744 23.22 -12.77 -0.15
CA ILE A 744 22.43 -12.34 1.00
C ILE A 744 21.37 -13.38 1.41
N GLY A 745 21.43 -14.59 0.82
CA GLY A 745 20.65 -15.76 1.21
C GLY A 745 21.28 -16.56 2.37
N ASN A 746 20.56 -17.58 2.85
CA ASN A 746 20.99 -18.48 3.93
C ASN A 746 21.52 -19.84 3.42
N VAL A 747 21.61 -20.02 2.10
CA VAL A 747 22.21 -21.19 1.45
C VAL A 747 23.14 -20.76 0.30
N PRO A 748 24.10 -21.61 -0.13
CA PRO A 748 24.98 -21.30 -1.25
C PRO A 748 24.21 -20.99 -2.53
N VAL A 749 24.74 -20.07 -3.34
CA VAL A 749 24.14 -19.68 -4.62
C VAL A 749 25.15 -19.82 -5.76
N ASP A 750 24.78 -20.58 -6.77
CA ASP A 750 25.50 -20.66 -8.05
C ASP A 750 25.00 -19.53 -8.97
N LEU A 751 25.95 -18.76 -9.48
CA LEU A 751 25.73 -17.60 -10.34
C LEU A 751 26.57 -17.71 -11.62
N THR A 752 26.13 -17.02 -12.67
CA THR A 752 26.93 -16.79 -13.88
C THR A 752 26.88 -15.32 -14.22
N LEU A 753 28.05 -14.69 -14.30
CA LEU A 753 28.22 -13.32 -14.82
C LEU A 753 28.48 -13.41 -16.31
N THR A 754 27.69 -12.72 -17.12
CA THR A 754 27.83 -12.68 -18.58
C THR A 754 28.00 -11.23 -19.03
N MET A 755 29.12 -10.93 -19.70
CA MET A 755 29.40 -9.60 -20.23
C MET A 755 29.03 -9.54 -21.72
N GLN A 756 28.22 -8.55 -22.11
CA GLN A 756 27.80 -8.31 -23.49
C GLN A 756 28.15 -6.87 -23.91
N LEU A 757 28.72 -6.70 -25.10
CA LEU A 757 29.12 -5.39 -25.64
C LEU A 757 28.18 -4.98 -26.78
N GLY A 758 27.82 -3.70 -26.84
CA GLY A 758 27.09 -3.11 -27.96
C GLY A 758 27.95 -3.01 -29.22
N ASN A 759 29.20 -2.56 -29.07
CA ASN A 759 30.23 -2.56 -30.11
C ASN A 759 31.29 -3.63 -29.78
N PRO A 760 31.37 -4.74 -30.55
CA PRO A 760 32.31 -5.83 -30.29
C PRO A 760 33.76 -5.54 -30.75
N LEU A 761 34.04 -4.35 -31.30
CA LEU A 761 35.40 -3.94 -31.71
C LEU A 761 36.24 -3.40 -30.54
N TRP A 762 35.61 -2.97 -29.44
CA TRP A 762 36.31 -2.52 -28.24
C TRP A 762 36.73 -3.74 -27.43
N ALA A 763 37.98 -3.77 -26.96
CA ALA A 763 38.49 -4.91 -26.22
C ALA A 763 38.11 -4.84 -24.73
N TYR A 764 38.03 -6.00 -24.08
CA TYR A 764 37.93 -6.08 -22.62
C TYR A 764 38.64 -7.33 -22.08
N ASP A 765 39.02 -7.28 -20.81
CA ASP A 765 39.44 -8.43 -20.00
C ASP A 765 38.64 -8.53 -18.70
N ALA A 766 38.82 -9.62 -17.95
CA ALA A 766 38.21 -9.79 -16.63
C ALA A 766 39.15 -10.52 -15.67
N GLU A 767 39.18 -10.09 -14.41
CA GLU A 767 40.04 -10.62 -13.36
C GLU A 767 39.29 -10.84 -12.03
N ILE A 768 39.79 -11.79 -11.24
CA ILE A 768 39.39 -12.03 -9.84
C ILE A 768 40.67 -12.11 -9.01
N ASP A 769 40.73 -11.40 -7.87
CA ASP A 769 41.95 -11.27 -7.04
C ASP A 769 43.23 -10.92 -7.82
N GLY A 770 43.11 -10.11 -8.88
CA GLY A 770 44.22 -9.73 -9.77
C GLY A 770 44.78 -10.89 -10.62
N THR A 771 43.96 -11.91 -10.87
CA THR A 771 44.24 -13.02 -11.79
C THR A 771 43.20 -13.05 -12.91
N SER A 772 43.67 -12.97 -14.15
CA SER A 772 42.82 -12.90 -15.36
C SER A 772 42.06 -14.21 -15.62
N VAL A 773 40.82 -14.13 -16.12
CA VAL A 773 39.86 -15.24 -16.20
C VAL A 773 39.68 -15.76 -17.63
N ASP A 774 40.06 -17.02 -17.88
CA ASP A 774 39.97 -17.71 -19.20
C ASP A 774 38.61 -17.57 -19.91
N GLN A 775 37.51 -17.51 -19.16
CA GLN A 775 36.14 -17.39 -19.67
C GLN A 775 35.47 -16.06 -19.32
N LYS A 776 36.19 -14.94 -19.44
CA LYS A 776 35.70 -13.56 -19.16
C LYS A 776 34.30 -13.19 -19.66
N ALA A 777 33.82 -13.80 -20.75
CA ALA A 777 32.47 -13.56 -21.28
C ALA A 777 31.34 -14.27 -20.50
N SER A 778 31.65 -15.30 -19.71
CA SER A 778 30.68 -16.11 -18.96
C SER A 778 31.35 -16.75 -17.73
N ILE A 779 31.52 -15.98 -16.66
CA ILE A 779 32.23 -16.38 -15.44
C ILE A 779 31.24 -17.06 -14.47
N PRO A 780 31.46 -18.33 -14.09
CA PRO A 780 30.69 -18.98 -13.02
C PRO A 780 31.25 -18.59 -11.64
N LEU A 781 30.38 -18.28 -10.68
CA LEU A 781 30.70 -18.06 -9.27
C LEU A 781 29.80 -18.92 -8.38
N THR A 782 30.34 -19.47 -7.29
CA THR A 782 29.56 -20.18 -6.26
C THR A 782 29.81 -19.51 -4.91
N LEU A 783 28.84 -18.72 -4.43
CA LEU A 783 29.01 -17.91 -3.22
C LEU A 783 28.34 -18.57 -2.01
N GLN A 784 29.06 -18.65 -0.90
CA GLN A 784 28.53 -19.15 0.38
C GLN A 784 27.63 -18.08 1.04
N PRO A 785 26.71 -18.47 1.95
CA PRO A 785 25.86 -17.51 2.67
C PRO A 785 26.66 -16.38 3.31
N GLY A 786 26.25 -15.14 3.12
CA GLY A 786 26.92 -13.96 3.69
C GLY A 786 28.31 -13.65 3.12
N THR A 787 28.73 -14.28 2.02
CA THR A 787 30.01 -13.97 1.34
C THR A 787 29.82 -13.06 0.12
N THR A 788 30.88 -12.32 -0.19
CA THR A 788 30.93 -11.33 -1.27
C THR A 788 32.22 -11.50 -2.06
N GLU A 789 32.12 -11.46 -3.39
CA GLU A 789 33.22 -11.61 -4.34
C GLU A 789 33.32 -10.35 -5.23
N THR A 790 34.52 -9.99 -5.69
CA THR A 790 34.70 -8.87 -6.64
C THR A 790 35.26 -9.37 -7.96
N VAL A 791 34.56 -9.08 -9.05
CA VAL A 791 35.02 -9.36 -10.42
C VAL A 791 35.34 -8.04 -11.11
N ARG A 792 36.61 -7.84 -11.46
CA ARG A 792 37.10 -6.64 -12.13
C ARG A 792 37.07 -6.83 -13.63
N TYR A 793 36.35 -5.97 -14.35
CA TYR A 793 36.42 -5.90 -15.80
C TYR A 793 37.36 -4.76 -16.23
N LEU A 794 38.26 -5.03 -17.17
CA LEU A 794 39.22 -4.07 -17.72
C LEU A 794 38.76 -3.71 -19.14
N LEU A 795 38.27 -2.49 -19.36
CA LEU A 795 37.64 -2.07 -20.63
C LEU A 795 38.61 -1.16 -21.39
N LEU A 796 39.00 -1.53 -22.61
CA LEU A 796 39.95 -0.76 -23.42
C LEU A 796 39.23 0.02 -24.53
N VAL A 797 39.31 1.36 -24.46
CA VAL A 797 38.83 2.27 -25.50
C VAL A 797 39.77 2.17 -26.72
N PRO A 798 39.26 2.06 -27.97
CA PRO A 798 40.12 2.04 -29.14
C PRO A 798 40.91 3.36 -29.31
N PRO A 799 42.21 3.32 -29.64
CA PRO A 799 43.02 4.53 -29.87
C PRO A 799 42.66 5.26 -31.18
N THR A 800 41.70 4.72 -31.96
CA THR A 800 41.17 5.32 -33.19
C THR A 800 39.70 5.77 -33.01
N ALA A 801 39.21 5.87 -31.78
CA ALA A 801 37.86 6.36 -31.52
C ALA A 801 37.80 7.90 -31.59
N GLU A 802 36.76 8.44 -32.21
CA GLU A 802 36.55 9.88 -32.42
C GLU A 802 35.59 10.48 -31.39
N GLN A 803 35.52 11.81 -31.28
CA GLN A 803 34.62 12.49 -30.35
C GLN A 803 33.17 12.00 -30.51
N GLY A 804 32.57 11.50 -29.43
CA GLY A 804 31.20 10.98 -29.43
C GLY A 804 31.03 9.53 -29.89
N ASP A 805 32.11 8.81 -30.20
CA ASP A 805 32.07 7.34 -30.25
C ASP A 805 31.63 6.80 -28.87
N GLU A 806 30.75 5.80 -28.88
CA GLU A 806 30.18 5.21 -27.67
C GLU A 806 30.17 3.69 -27.69
N ASN A 807 30.25 3.09 -26.50
CA ASN A 807 30.01 1.67 -26.32
C ASN A 807 29.24 1.39 -25.02
N THR A 808 28.34 0.41 -25.07
CA THR A 808 27.52 -0.03 -23.95
C THR A 808 27.95 -1.43 -23.52
N TYR A 809 28.29 -1.57 -22.24
CA TYR A 809 28.70 -2.79 -21.57
C TYR A 809 27.55 -3.25 -20.67
N GLN A 810 27.01 -4.43 -20.94
CA GLN A 810 25.90 -5.02 -20.20
C GLN A 810 26.38 -6.25 -19.44
N LEU A 811 26.52 -6.11 -18.13
CA LEU A 811 26.84 -7.18 -17.20
C LEU A 811 25.55 -7.81 -16.67
N LYS A 812 25.31 -9.07 -17.04
CA LYS A 812 24.16 -9.86 -16.60
C LYS A 812 24.60 -10.95 -15.63
N THR A 813 24.26 -10.79 -14.36
CA THR A 813 24.48 -11.79 -13.31
C THR A 813 23.21 -12.61 -13.13
N ARG A 814 23.25 -13.92 -13.41
CA ARG A 814 22.08 -14.81 -13.34
C ARG A 814 22.30 -15.99 -12.41
N LYS A 815 21.26 -16.34 -11.65
CA LYS A 815 21.08 -17.64 -11.00
C LYS A 815 20.26 -18.59 -11.90
N SER A 816 19.26 -18.05 -12.61
CA SER A 816 18.43 -18.83 -13.54
C SER A 816 17.94 -17.95 -14.70
N ALA A 817 17.14 -18.52 -15.62
CA ALA A 817 16.50 -17.74 -16.68
C ALA A 817 15.48 -16.70 -16.16
N GLN A 818 14.93 -16.92 -14.95
CA GLN A 818 13.94 -16.05 -14.30
C GLN A 818 14.51 -15.23 -13.13
N SER A 819 15.74 -15.52 -12.69
CA SER A 819 16.41 -14.84 -11.58
C SER A 819 17.77 -14.31 -12.06
N PHE A 820 17.80 -13.03 -12.42
CA PHE A 820 18.99 -12.32 -12.89
C PHE A 820 18.91 -10.82 -12.55
N VAL A 821 20.08 -10.22 -12.38
CA VAL A 821 20.31 -8.77 -12.33
C VAL A 821 21.06 -8.37 -13.60
N THR A 822 20.74 -7.21 -14.17
CA THR A 822 21.43 -6.66 -15.34
C THR A 822 21.87 -5.23 -15.04
N ASN A 823 23.18 -5.03 -14.95
CA ASN A 823 23.82 -3.72 -14.83
C ASN A 823 24.37 -3.29 -16.19
N THR A 824 24.18 -2.03 -16.56
CA THR A 824 24.50 -1.50 -17.89
C THR A 824 25.28 -0.20 -17.75
N THR A 825 26.47 -0.14 -18.35
CA THR A 825 27.40 0.99 -18.28
C THR A 825 27.68 1.47 -19.71
N LYS A 826 27.67 2.78 -19.93
CA LYS A 826 27.97 3.39 -21.24
C LYS A 826 29.23 4.24 -21.14
N LEU A 827 30.20 3.98 -22.02
CA LEU A 827 31.41 4.79 -22.21
C LEU A 827 31.21 5.71 -23.43
N VAL A 828 31.67 6.96 -23.36
CA VAL A 828 31.57 7.96 -24.45
C VAL A 828 32.87 8.75 -24.57
N VAL A 829 33.40 8.89 -25.79
CA VAL A 829 34.68 9.57 -26.05
C VAL A 829 34.54 11.10 -26.02
N ALA A 830 35.45 11.76 -25.30
CA ALA A 830 35.44 13.21 -25.04
C ALA A 830 35.95 14.10 -26.20
N GLU A 831 35.78 15.42 -26.06
CA GLU A 831 36.30 16.43 -27.00
C GLU A 831 37.72 16.90 -26.63
N GLU A 832 38.68 16.66 -27.51
CA GLU A 832 40.06 17.12 -27.40
C GLU A 832 40.48 17.90 -28.66
N LEU A 833 41.10 19.07 -28.46
CA LEU A 833 41.48 20.02 -29.52
C LEU A 833 43.00 20.36 -29.43
N GLU A 834 43.83 19.52 -30.04
CA GLU A 834 45.29 19.67 -30.06
C GLU A 834 45.86 19.54 -31.49
N TYR A 835 46.98 20.21 -31.76
CA TYR A 835 47.72 20.12 -33.03
C TYR A 835 49.20 20.45 -32.87
N VAL A 836 50.00 19.99 -33.82
CA VAL A 836 51.45 20.24 -33.91
C VAL A 836 51.77 20.94 -35.23
N LEU A 837 52.67 21.92 -35.19
CA LEU A 837 53.23 22.58 -36.37
C LEU A 837 54.66 22.09 -36.64
N THR A 838 55.01 21.86 -37.91
CA THR A 838 56.38 21.52 -38.34
C THR A 838 56.90 22.56 -39.34
N LEU A 839 58.01 23.19 -38.99
CA LEU A 839 58.68 24.23 -39.80
C LEU A 839 59.80 23.66 -40.68
N PRO A 840 60.09 24.29 -41.84
CA PRO A 840 61.14 23.83 -42.74
C PRO A 840 62.55 24.17 -42.24
N GLU A 841 63.43 23.17 -42.16
CA GLU A 841 64.83 23.37 -41.79
C GLU A 841 65.61 24.18 -42.83
N ASN A 842 66.45 25.13 -42.36
CA ASN A 842 67.37 25.92 -43.19
C ASN A 842 66.67 26.78 -44.28
N ALA A 843 65.48 27.31 -43.98
CA ALA A 843 64.78 28.26 -44.84
C ALA A 843 65.69 29.42 -45.30
N SER A 844 65.67 29.74 -46.60
CA SER A 844 66.44 30.84 -47.16
C SER A 844 65.83 31.42 -48.43
N VAL A 845 66.20 32.65 -48.78
CA VAL A 845 65.67 33.43 -49.91
C VAL A 845 66.79 34.03 -50.76
N SER A 846 66.59 34.13 -52.07
CA SER A 846 67.50 34.79 -53.02
C SER A 846 67.19 36.30 -53.20
N VAL A 847 68.21 37.09 -53.54
CA VAL A 847 68.06 38.54 -53.80
C VAL A 847 67.96 38.80 -55.31
N ASN A 848 66.89 38.29 -55.90
CA ASN A 848 66.58 38.39 -57.33
C ASN A 848 65.22 39.05 -57.65
N GLY A 849 64.45 39.45 -56.63
CA GLY A 849 63.14 40.11 -56.81
C GLY A 849 61.95 39.18 -57.01
N ASP A 850 62.11 37.87 -56.84
CA ASP A 850 61.03 36.88 -56.85
C ASP A 850 60.67 36.38 -55.44
N PHE A 851 59.47 35.79 -55.30
CA PHE A 851 59.08 35.07 -54.09
C PHE A 851 59.68 33.66 -54.05
N THR A 852 60.42 33.36 -52.97
CA THR A 852 60.77 31.99 -52.58
C THR A 852 59.65 31.41 -51.72
N PHE A 853 59.24 30.16 -51.98
CA PHE A 853 58.18 29.49 -51.22
C PHE A 853 58.75 28.44 -50.25
N LEU A 854 58.18 28.39 -49.06
CA LEU A 854 58.55 27.52 -47.95
C LEU A 854 57.30 26.73 -47.53
N ASP A 855 57.40 25.41 -47.45
CA ASP A 855 56.32 24.51 -46.99
C ASP A 855 56.33 24.43 -45.45
N VAL A 856 55.14 24.47 -44.83
CA VAL A 856 54.91 24.38 -43.36
C VAL A 856 53.78 23.39 -43.10
N ASP A 857 54.00 22.36 -42.31
CA ASP A 857 53.02 21.31 -42.05
C ASP A 857 52.28 21.50 -40.70
N ILE A 858 51.01 21.06 -40.65
CA ILE A 858 50.19 20.95 -39.45
C ILE A 858 49.58 19.54 -39.35
N GLU A 859 49.64 18.94 -38.15
CA GLU A 859 49.01 17.66 -37.79
C GLU A 859 47.96 17.86 -36.69
N ASN A 860 46.76 17.28 -36.85
CA ASN A 860 45.73 17.29 -35.81
C ASN A 860 45.91 16.11 -34.84
N THR A 861 46.26 16.39 -33.59
CA THR A 861 46.51 15.41 -32.54
C THR A 861 45.34 15.22 -31.56
N GLY A 862 44.24 15.96 -31.72
CA GLY A 862 43.01 15.79 -30.93
C GLY A 862 42.02 14.75 -31.46
N THR A 863 40.79 14.79 -30.94
CA THR A 863 39.66 13.91 -31.30
C THR A 863 38.58 14.59 -32.15
N THR A 864 38.72 15.90 -32.43
CA THR A 864 37.70 16.71 -33.14
C THR A 864 38.21 17.40 -34.41
N ILE A 865 37.27 17.88 -35.25
CA ILE A 865 37.57 18.62 -36.49
C ILE A 865 37.92 20.07 -36.15
N MET A 866 39.00 20.59 -36.72
CA MET A 866 39.45 21.97 -36.49
C MET A 866 39.29 22.85 -37.72
N LEU A 867 38.65 24.01 -37.52
CA LEU A 867 38.70 25.17 -38.42
C LEU A 867 39.98 25.96 -38.14
N LEU A 868 40.75 26.27 -39.19
CA LEU A 868 42.07 26.90 -39.09
C LEU A 868 42.06 28.32 -39.66
N SER A 869 42.78 29.23 -38.99
CA SER A 869 43.07 30.58 -39.49
C SER A 869 44.57 30.86 -39.40
N TRP A 870 45.17 31.33 -40.49
CA TRP A 870 46.61 31.53 -40.64
C TRP A 870 46.95 33.00 -40.80
N SER A 871 47.96 33.48 -40.07
CA SER A 871 48.49 34.83 -40.22
C SER A 871 50.01 34.87 -39.97
N THR A 872 50.64 35.99 -40.33
CA THR A 872 52.07 36.22 -40.14
C THR A 872 52.32 37.51 -39.39
N GLY A 873 53.45 37.56 -38.66
CA GLY A 873 53.97 38.80 -38.10
C GLY A 873 54.20 39.90 -39.16
N LEU A 874 54.30 41.15 -38.71
CA LEU A 874 54.57 42.30 -39.57
C LEU A 874 55.97 42.20 -40.20
N ALA A 875 56.02 42.11 -41.54
CA ALA A 875 57.27 42.11 -42.29
C ALA A 875 58.00 43.48 -42.15
N PRO A 876 59.35 43.51 -42.05
CA PRO A 876 60.13 44.75 -42.06
C PRO A 876 60.01 45.53 -43.38
N ASP A 877 60.28 46.83 -43.35
CA ASP A 877 60.24 47.71 -44.53
C ASP A 877 61.04 47.13 -45.71
N GLY A 878 60.39 46.98 -46.86
CA GLY A 878 60.97 46.45 -48.10
C GLY A 878 60.86 44.94 -48.28
N TRP A 879 60.54 44.17 -47.24
CA TRP A 879 60.26 42.74 -47.34
C TRP A 879 58.80 42.47 -47.71
N SER A 880 58.53 41.34 -48.36
CA SER A 880 57.17 40.84 -48.58
C SER A 880 57.04 39.40 -48.12
N VAL A 881 56.02 39.13 -47.31
CA VAL A 881 55.73 37.82 -46.70
C VAL A 881 54.23 37.58 -46.80
N ALA A 882 53.80 36.42 -47.31
CA ALA A 882 52.38 36.06 -47.41
C ALA A 882 52.17 34.54 -47.53
N PHE A 883 51.04 34.03 -47.04
CA PHE A 883 50.61 32.65 -47.32
C PHE A 883 49.95 32.52 -48.69
N SER A 884 50.22 31.40 -49.36
CA SER A 884 49.64 30.99 -50.65
C SER A 884 48.71 29.80 -50.44
N ASN A 885 47.40 30.07 -50.41
CA ASN A 885 46.33 29.07 -50.26
C ASN A 885 46.55 28.08 -49.07
N PRO A 886 46.62 28.56 -47.82
CA PRO A 886 46.74 27.69 -46.64
C PRO A 886 45.44 26.90 -46.38
N PRO A 887 45.49 25.77 -45.64
CA PRO A 887 44.32 24.93 -45.36
C PRO A 887 43.40 25.54 -44.29
N GLU A 888 42.10 25.61 -44.56
CA GLU A 888 41.09 26.19 -43.66
C GLU A 888 40.43 25.16 -42.71
N VAL A 889 40.56 23.85 -42.97
CA VAL A 889 39.95 22.77 -42.17
C VAL A 889 40.89 21.56 -42.12
N ILE A 890 41.00 20.91 -40.96
CA ILE A 890 41.73 19.66 -40.75
C ILE A 890 40.92 18.68 -39.86
N ALA A 891 40.81 17.42 -40.28
CA ALA A 891 40.12 16.35 -39.55
C ALA A 891 41.01 15.72 -38.47
N PRO A 892 40.48 14.95 -37.51
CA PRO A 892 41.29 14.20 -36.54
C PRO A 892 42.36 13.34 -37.23
N ARG A 893 43.59 13.35 -36.70
CA ARG A 893 44.73 12.57 -37.21
C ARG A 893 45.10 12.83 -38.70
N GLU A 894 44.63 13.93 -39.28
CA GLU A 894 45.01 14.38 -40.63
C GLU A 894 46.24 15.32 -40.56
N VAL A 895 47.04 15.33 -41.64
CA VAL A 895 48.21 16.21 -41.83
C VAL A 895 48.02 17.04 -43.11
N LYS A 896 48.31 18.34 -43.06
CA LYS A 896 48.18 19.27 -44.20
C LYS A 896 49.30 20.30 -44.24
N THR A 897 49.66 20.74 -45.46
CA THR A 897 50.73 21.71 -45.73
C THR A 897 50.19 23.09 -46.11
N ALA A 898 50.80 24.15 -45.57
CA ALA A 898 50.62 25.55 -45.97
C ALA A 898 51.90 26.08 -46.65
N ARG A 899 51.76 27.05 -47.57
CA ARG A 899 52.90 27.65 -48.29
C ARG A 899 53.13 29.10 -47.93
N LEU A 900 54.29 29.40 -47.36
CA LEU A 900 54.74 30.75 -47.04
C LEU A 900 55.65 31.28 -48.16
N GLY A 901 55.24 32.35 -48.85
CA GLY A 901 56.07 33.07 -49.81
C GLY A 901 56.83 34.21 -49.14
N VAL A 902 58.14 34.31 -49.40
CA VAL A 902 59.05 35.36 -48.89
C VAL A 902 59.84 35.97 -50.05
N MET A 903 59.91 37.30 -50.11
CA MET A 903 60.70 38.07 -51.08
C MET A 903 61.56 39.10 -50.36
N ALA A 904 62.87 39.10 -50.64
CA ALA A 904 63.85 40.01 -50.05
C ALA A 904 64.04 41.30 -50.90
N PRO A 905 64.25 42.47 -50.29
CA PRO A 905 64.53 43.69 -51.03
C PRO A 905 65.91 43.66 -51.72
N PRO A 906 66.10 44.35 -52.86
CA PRO A 906 67.39 44.45 -53.56
C PRO A 906 68.53 44.93 -52.64
N GLY A 907 69.75 44.40 -52.84
CA GLY A 907 70.90 44.74 -52.03
C GLY A 907 70.96 44.15 -50.61
N THR A 908 69.97 43.34 -50.18
CA THR A 908 69.95 42.75 -48.82
C THR A 908 71.17 41.85 -48.58
N PRO A 909 72.05 42.13 -47.59
CA PRO A 909 73.26 41.35 -47.37
C PRO A 909 72.99 39.88 -47.04
N ALA A 910 73.85 38.99 -47.54
CA ALA A 910 73.78 37.56 -47.24
C ALA A 910 73.96 37.29 -45.73
N SER A 911 73.10 36.44 -45.16
CA SER A 911 73.03 36.15 -43.72
C SER A 911 72.39 34.78 -43.47
N SER A 912 72.76 34.09 -42.37
CA SER A 912 72.00 32.91 -41.92
C SER A 912 70.62 33.27 -41.34
N ASN A 913 70.47 34.50 -40.85
CA ASN A 913 69.27 35.05 -40.25
C ASN A 913 69.07 36.44 -40.88
N GLY A 914 68.38 36.50 -42.02
CA GLY A 914 68.12 37.75 -42.75
C GLY A 914 66.73 38.33 -42.46
N LEU A 915 65.76 37.46 -42.18
CA LEU A 915 64.41 37.78 -41.77
C LEU A 915 63.97 36.82 -40.65
N GLU A 916 63.18 37.33 -39.71
CA GLU A 916 62.44 36.54 -38.72
C GLU A 916 60.95 36.65 -39.06
N VAL A 917 60.26 35.51 -39.23
CA VAL A 917 58.82 35.45 -39.48
C VAL A 917 58.16 34.72 -38.32
N LEU A 918 57.20 35.38 -37.67
CA LEU A 918 56.22 34.70 -36.81
C LEU A 918 55.09 34.15 -37.67
N ILE A 919 54.74 32.89 -37.43
CA ILE A 919 53.62 32.17 -38.04
C ILE A 919 52.60 31.92 -36.93
N ASP A 920 51.43 32.54 -37.06
CA ASP A 920 50.34 32.44 -36.10
C ASP A 920 49.21 31.57 -36.69
N VAL A 921 48.86 30.49 -36.01
CA VAL A 921 47.75 29.59 -36.40
C VAL A 921 46.74 29.52 -35.27
N ALA A 922 45.47 29.79 -35.58
CA ALA A 922 44.34 29.64 -34.67
C ALA A 922 43.46 28.46 -35.11
N ALA A 923 43.17 27.54 -34.20
CA ALA A 923 42.31 26.38 -34.39
C ALA A 923 41.03 26.48 -33.53
N ASN A 924 39.90 25.98 -34.04
CA ASN A 924 38.59 26.11 -33.43
C ASN A 924 37.66 24.93 -33.77
N SER A 925 37.03 24.30 -32.78
CA SER A 925 36.00 23.24 -32.96
C SER A 925 34.57 23.80 -33.05
N GLY A 926 34.37 25.06 -32.66
CA GLY A 926 33.07 25.70 -32.44
C GLY A 926 32.69 25.82 -30.96
N THR A 927 33.24 24.94 -30.11
CA THR A 927 33.11 24.93 -28.65
C THR A 927 34.41 25.34 -27.94
N GLN A 928 35.56 24.97 -28.49
CA GLN A 928 36.89 25.26 -27.96
C GLN A 928 37.78 25.97 -29.00
N TRP A 929 38.79 26.72 -28.53
CA TRP A 929 39.77 27.41 -29.37
C TRP A 929 41.18 27.26 -28.80
N SER A 930 42.17 27.18 -29.70
CA SER A 930 43.60 27.11 -29.37
C SER A 930 44.39 27.92 -30.40
N ASN A 931 45.49 28.57 -30.00
CA ASN A 931 46.28 29.43 -30.88
C ASN A 931 47.77 29.30 -30.58
N THR A 932 48.54 28.92 -31.60
CA THR A 932 49.97 28.63 -31.52
C THR A 932 50.75 29.57 -32.43
N SER A 933 51.85 30.11 -31.92
CA SER A 933 52.72 31.07 -32.60
C SER A 933 54.13 30.48 -32.69
N GLU A 934 54.62 30.22 -33.91
CA GLU A 934 55.94 29.63 -34.16
C GLU A 934 56.88 30.57 -34.90
N ARG A 935 58.19 30.42 -34.65
CA ARG A 935 59.24 31.32 -35.16
C ARG A 935 60.06 30.66 -36.27
N LEU A 936 60.01 31.23 -37.47
CA LEU A 936 60.84 30.83 -38.61
C LEU A 936 61.93 31.88 -38.89
N ASP A 937 63.19 31.52 -38.65
CA ASP A 937 64.35 32.27 -39.13
C ASP A 937 64.63 31.93 -40.61
N VAL A 938 64.70 32.95 -41.46
CA VAL A 938 64.95 32.81 -42.91
C VAL A 938 66.28 33.48 -43.26
N GLY A 939 67.22 32.70 -43.82
CA GLY A 939 68.51 33.19 -44.31
C GLY A 939 68.40 33.93 -45.64
N VAL A 940 69.36 34.82 -45.94
CA VAL A 940 69.50 35.47 -47.25
C VAL A 940 70.72 34.87 -47.95
N LEU A 941 70.48 34.30 -49.12
CA LEU A 941 71.52 33.70 -49.96
C LEU A 941 72.40 34.78 -50.59
N ALA A 942 73.67 34.45 -50.82
CA ALA A 942 74.54 35.26 -51.67
C ALA A 942 74.07 35.12 -53.13
N THR A 943 73.69 36.23 -53.76
CA THR A 943 73.06 36.29 -55.08
C THR A 943 73.71 37.40 -55.91
N MET A 944 74.35 37.04 -57.02
CA MET A 944 74.67 38.00 -58.09
C MET A 944 73.41 38.18 -58.93
N HIS A 945 72.94 39.42 -59.09
CA HIS A 945 71.81 39.74 -59.94
C HIS A 945 71.92 41.20 -60.43
N ALA A 946 71.51 41.44 -61.68
CA ALA A 946 71.57 42.75 -62.31
C ALA A 946 70.36 43.00 -63.20
N THR A 947 69.92 44.25 -63.23
CA THR A 947 68.96 44.77 -64.21
C THR A 947 69.71 45.52 -65.32
N LEU A 948 69.22 45.40 -66.55
CA LEU A 948 69.81 46.04 -67.73
C LEU A 948 68.76 46.88 -68.47
N ASP A 949 68.88 48.20 -68.38
CA ASP A 949 68.13 49.14 -69.20
C ASP A 949 68.93 49.47 -70.47
N SER A 950 68.28 49.48 -71.63
CA SER A 950 68.92 49.84 -72.91
C SER A 950 68.70 51.31 -73.29
N GLY A 951 67.75 52.01 -72.66
CA GLY A 951 67.28 53.33 -73.09
C GLY A 951 66.62 53.34 -74.48
N VAL A 952 66.37 52.20 -75.11
CA VAL A 952 65.80 52.09 -76.46
C VAL A 952 64.29 51.81 -76.38
N GLU A 953 63.47 52.85 -76.52
CA GLU A 953 62.02 52.71 -76.71
C GLU A 953 61.67 52.23 -78.14
N GLY A 954 62.07 50.99 -78.51
CA GLY A 954 61.63 50.33 -79.74
C GLY A 954 62.70 49.52 -80.50
N ALA A 955 62.87 49.84 -81.79
CA ALA A 955 63.59 49.02 -82.76
C ALA A 955 64.59 49.82 -83.61
N LEU A 956 65.80 49.27 -83.81
CA LEU A 956 66.89 49.89 -84.57
C LEU A 956 66.91 49.35 -86.02
N LEU A 957 66.28 50.09 -86.94
CA LEU A 957 65.96 49.64 -88.30
C LEU A 957 66.77 50.37 -89.39
N ASP A 958 66.67 49.87 -90.63
CA ASP A 958 67.34 50.42 -91.84
C ASP A 958 68.88 50.48 -91.77
N LEU A 959 69.48 49.62 -90.94
CA LEU A 959 70.92 49.62 -90.67
C LEU A 959 71.74 49.34 -91.94
N VAL A 960 72.83 50.08 -92.12
CA VAL A 960 73.65 50.06 -93.33
C VAL A 960 74.63 48.88 -93.27
N ARG A 961 74.62 48.05 -94.32
CA ARG A 961 75.48 46.86 -94.42
C ARG A 961 76.94 47.27 -94.46
N GLY A 962 77.74 46.75 -93.54
CA GLY A 962 79.16 47.05 -93.37
C GLY A 962 79.49 48.23 -92.43
N ASP A 963 78.51 49.02 -91.98
CA ASP A 963 78.72 50.10 -91.01
C ASP A 963 78.38 49.61 -89.58
N PRO A 964 79.30 49.73 -88.60
CA PRO A 964 79.05 49.30 -87.22
C PRO A 964 78.13 50.26 -86.47
N VAL A 965 77.18 49.70 -85.72
CA VAL A 965 76.26 50.41 -84.82
C VAL A 965 76.70 50.16 -83.38
N GLN A 966 76.66 51.18 -82.53
CA GLN A 966 76.96 51.06 -81.10
C GLN A 966 75.74 51.48 -80.27
N GLN A 967 75.32 50.63 -79.33
CA GLN A 967 74.25 50.90 -78.39
C GLN A 967 74.78 50.79 -76.95
N THR A 968 74.44 51.76 -76.11
CA THR A 968 74.77 51.74 -74.68
C THR A 968 73.64 51.11 -73.88
N LEU A 969 73.98 50.37 -72.82
CA LEU A 969 73.05 49.87 -71.81
C LEU A 969 73.53 50.29 -70.41
N ASP A 970 72.60 50.66 -69.53
CA ASP A 970 72.86 50.89 -68.11
C ASP A 970 72.63 49.57 -67.34
N VAL A 971 73.71 49.06 -66.75
CA VAL A 971 73.72 47.85 -65.91
C VAL A 971 73.66 48.27 -64.45
N SER A 972 72.65 47.84 -63.71
CA SER A 972 72.45 48.14 -62.29
C SER A 972 72.53 46.86 -61.46
N ASN A 973 73.47 46.79 -60.50
CA ASN A 973 73.61 45.63 -59.62
C ASN A 973 72.52 45.64 -58.52
N THR A 974 71.54 44.74 -58.64
CA THR A 974 70.38 44.61 -57.74
C THR A 974 70.49 43.43 -56.76
N GLY A 975 71.46 42.53 -56.98
CA GLY A 975 71.81 41.45 -56.05
C GLY A 975 72.53 41.95 -54.79
N ASN A 976 73.22 41.05 -54.08
CA ASN A 976 73.95 41.38 -52.84
C ASN A 976 75.44 41.00 -52.85
N LEU A 977 75.95 40.58 -54.01
CA LEU A 977 77.37 40.40 -54.30
C LEU A 977 77.84 41.44 -55.33
N PRO A 978 79.13 41.82 -55.35
CA PRO A 978 79.70 42.54 -56.48
C PRO A 978 79.46 41.76 -57.78
N LEU A 979 79.03 42.45 -58.83
CA LEU A 979 78.67 41.82 -60.10
C LEU A 979 79.93 41.59 -60.93
N GLU A 980 80.45 40.36 -60.89
CA GLU A 980 81.49 39.87 -61.79
C GLU A 980 80.85 39.06 -62.92
N ALA A 981 80.44 39.76 -63.99
CA ALA A 981 79.77 39.14 -65.13
C ALA A 981 80.49 39.40 -66.47
N THR A 982 80.40 38.42 -67.37
CA THR A 982 80.77 38.56 -68.78
C THR A 982 79.54 38.86 -69.61
N CYS A 983 79.67 39.73 -70.62
CA CYS A 983 78.56 40.04 -71.51
C CYS A 983 78.53 39.07 -72.70
N SER A 984 77.36 38.47 -72.92
CA SER A 984 77.02 37.72 -74.12
C SER A 984 75.97 38.51 -74.90
N ALA A 985 76.26 38.85 -76.15
CA ALA A 985 75.31 39.55 -77.03
C ALA A 985 75.18 38.80 -78.36
N ARG A 986 73.94 38.56 -78.80
CA ARG A 986 73.64 37.79 -80.02
C ARG A 986 72.35 38.29 -80.67
N VAL A 987 72.24 38.11 -81.98
CA VAL A 987 71.05 38.49 -82.75
C VAL A 987 70.24 37.24 -83.08
N GLU A 988 69.00 37.15 -82.60
CA GLU A 988 68.07 36.03 -82.76
C GLU A 988 66.94 36.34 -83.76
N ASN A 989 66.29 35.30 -84.30
CA ASN A 989 65.05 35.44 -85.06
C ASN A 989 63.82 35.47 -84.12
N SER A 990 62.61 35.46 -84.68
CA SER A 990 61.35 35.39 -83.92
C SER A 990 61.13 34.10 -83.14
N ASP A 991 61.95 33.08 -83.39
CA ASP A 991 61.83 31.73 -82.85
C ASP A 991 62.93 31.42 -81.80
N GLY A 992 63.83 32.38 -81.53
CA GLY A 992 64.94 32.27 -80.58
C GLY A 992 66.26 31.73 -81.17
N ASP A 993 66.31 31.40 -82.47
CA ASP A 993 67.53 30.92 -83.12
C ASP A 993 68.49 32.08 -83.46
N THR A 994 69.77 31.92 -83.13
CA THR A 994 70.82 32.91 -83.49
C THR A 994 71.04 32.99 -85.01
N VAL A 995 71.00 34.22 -85.55
CA VAL A 995 71.02 34.52 -86.99
C VAL A 995 72.44 34.84 -87.47
N SER A 996 72.90 34.11 -88.49
CA SER A 996 74.19 34.36 -89.13
C SER A 996 74.19 35.58 -90.06
N GLY A 997 75.37 36.16 -90.28
CA GLY A 997 75.56 37.34 -91.13
C GLY A 997 75.62 38.67 -90.37
N TRP A 998 75.42 38.67 -89.05
CA TRP A 998 75.78 39.79 -88.17
C TRP A 998 77.14 39.52 -87.52
N ASP A 999 77.93 40.59 -87.35
CA ASP A 999 79.11 40.60 -86.48
C ASP A 999 78.76 41.41 -85.23
N VAL A 1000 78.95 40.83 -84.04
CA VAL A 1000 78.46 41.37 -82.76
C VAL A 1000 79.54 41.23 -81.70
N THR A 1001 79.91 42.35 -81.07
CA THR A 1001 80.81 42.38 -79.92
C THR A 1001 80.16 43.15 -78.77
N CYS A 1002 80.23 42.58 -77.56
CA CYS A 1002 79.86 43.30 -76.35
C CYS A 1002 81.13 43.61 -75.56
N GLU A 1003 81.35 44.89 -75.25
CA GLU A 1003 82.44 45.31 -74.38
C GLU A 1003 81.84 45.84 -73.08
N HIS A 1004 81.96 45.02 -72.03
CA HIS A 1004 81.76 45.40 -70.64
C HIS A 1004 83.13 45.68 -70.01
N ASP A 1005 83.24 46.69 -69.13
CA ASP A 1005 84.47 46.87 -68.37
C ASP A 1005 84.60 45.72 -67.37
N SER A 1006 85.76 45.08 -67.28
CA SER A 1006 85.97 43.90 -66.44
C SER A 1006 86.25 44.27 -64.98
N THR A 1007 85.69 45.39 -64.51
CA THR A 1007 85.74 45.84 -63.12
C THR A 1007 84.47 45.38 -62.40
N PRO A 1008 84.55 44.67 -61.26
CA PRO A 1008 83.37 44.24 -60.51
C PRO A 1008 82.49 45.44 -60.16
N LEU A 1009 81.20 45.38 -60.50
CA LEU A 1009 80.27 46.47 -60.19
C LEU A 1009 79.70 46.30 -58.78
N ASP A 1010 80.03 47.25 -57.89
CA ASP A 1010 79.57 47.27 -56.50
C ASP A 1010 78.03 47.21 -56.38
N VAL A 1011 77.52 46.60 -55.30
CA VAL A 1011 76.07 46.45 -55.03
C VAL A 1011 75.38 47.82 -55.02
N GLY A 1012 74.26 47.93 -55.75
CA GLY A 1012 73.49 49.17 -55.90
C GLY A 1012 74.14 50.23 -56.80
N SER A 1013 75.28 49.93 -57.44
CA SER A 1013 75.92 50.82 -58.41
C SER A 1013 75.44 50.56 -59.84
N ILE A 1014 75.62 51.55 -60.71
CA ILE A 1014 75.24 51.51 -62.13
C ILE A 1014 76.49 51.74 -62.99
N ALA A 1015 76.67 50.95 -64.05
CA ALA A 1015 77.73 51.12 -65.05
C ALA A 1015 77.18 51.07 -66.48
N THR A 1016 77.81 51.82 -67.39
CA THR A 1016 77.46 51.85 -68.81
C THR A 1016 78.24 50.77 -69.58
N MET A 1017 77.53 49.90 -70.29
CA MET A 1017 78.08 48.87 -71.19
C MET A 1017 77.81 49.25 -72.65
N VAL A 1018 78.67 48.87 -73.60
CA VAL A 1018 78.44 49.14 -75.03
C VAL A 1018 78.44 47.85 -75.85
N VAL A 1019 77.33 47.61 -76.56
CA VAL A 1019 77.21 46.55 -77.57
C VAL A 1019 77.42 47.17 -78.94
N THR A 1020 78.39 46.64 -79.69
CA THR A 1020 78.65 47.00 -81.09
C THR A 1020 78.14 45.87 -81.99
N PHE A 1021 77.37 46.20 -83.03
CA PHE A 1021 76.82 45.22 -83.95
C PHE A 1021 76.78 45.75 -85.38
N THR A 1022 77.14 44.88 -86.34
CA THR A 1022 77.35 45.23 -87.74
C THR A 1022 76.62 44.22 -88.64
N PRO A 1023 75.67 44.62 -89.49
CA PRO A 1023 75.10 43.73 -90.50
C PRO A 1023 76.07 43.55 -91.66
N GLY A 1024 76.49 42.32 -91.96
CA GLY A 1024 77.28 41.98 -93.14
C GLY A 1024 76.47 42.04 -94.44
N GLU A 1025 77.12 41.84 -95.59
CA GLU A 1025 76.40 41.80 -96.88
C GLU A 1025 75.37 40.67 -96.93
N ASP A 1026 75.64 39.52 -96.30
CA ASP A 1026 74.75 38.35 -96.25
C ASP A 1026 73.65 38.42 -95.17
N ALA A 1027 73.60 39.47 -94.33
CA ALA A 1027 72.65 39.55 -93.21
C ALA A 1027 71.18 39.48 -93.67
N ALA A 1028 70.36 38.65 -93.02
CA ALA A 1028 68.94 38.51 -93.39
C ALA A 1028 68.18 39.85 -93.26
N THR A 1029 67.34 40.18 -94.24
CA THR A 1029 66.56 41.45 -94.29
C THR A 1029 65.34 41.47 -93.37
N ALA A 1030 65.16 40.46 -92.52
CA ALA A 1030 64.07 40.41 -91.56
C ALA A 1030 64.34 41.32 -90.36
N ARG A 1031 63.34 41.49 -89.49
CA ARG A 1031 63.61 41.93 -88.12
C ARG A 1031 64.17 40.76 -87.33
N SER A 1032 65.08 41.08 -86.42
CA SER A 1032 65.70 40.19 -85.47
C SER A 1032 65.72 40.85 -84.09
N VAL A 1033 66.01 40.09 -83.04
CA VAL A 1033 66.13 40.61 -81.67
C VAL A 1033 67.60 40.55 -81.26
N LEU A 1034 68.19 41.68 -80.86
CA LEU A 1034 69.47 41.68 -80.15
C LEU A 1034 69.18 41.32 -78.69
N VAL A 1035 69.64 40.16 -78.26
CA VAL A 1035 69.59 39.69 -76.86
C VAL A 1035 70.95 39.99 -76.21
N VAL A 1036 70.90 40.54 -75.00
CA VAL A 1036 72.05 40.91 -74.19
C VAL A 1036 71.91 40.27 -72.80
N GLU A 1037 72.81 39.35 -72.49
CA GLU A 1037 72.86 38.61 -71.23
C GLU A 1037 74.16 38.93 -70.49
N LEU A 1038 74.05 39.13 -69.18
CA LEU A 1038 75.18 39.08 -68.28
C LEU A 1038 75.24 37.69 -67.66
N LEU A 1039 76.37 37.01 -67.90
CA LEU A 1039 76.64 35.66 -67.46
C LEU A 1039 77.72 35.68 -66.39
N ASP A 1040 77.50 35.00 -65.26
CA ASP A 1040 78.52 34.82 -64.24
C ASP A 1040 79.62 33.83 -64.67
N ALA A 1041 80.56 33.54 -63.77
CA ALA A 1041 81.70 32.65 -64.04
C ALA A 1041 81.31 31.18 -64.32
N ASP A 1042 80.14 30.73 -63.87
CA ASP A 1042 79.60 29.39 -64.11
C ASP A 1042 78.64 29.36 -65.33
N GLY A 1043 78.32 30.53 -65.90
CA GLY A 1043 77.49 30.70 -67.09
C GLY A 1043 76.00 30.90 -66.80
N ALA A 1044 75.62 31.20 -65.56
CA ALA A 1044 74.23 31.50 -65.21
C ALA A 1044 73.88 32.96 -65.59
N VAL A 1045 72.65 33.18 -66.09
CA VAL A 1045 72.15 34.51 -66.44
C VAL A 1045 71.84 35.29 -65.17
N VAL A 1046 72.74 36.21 -64.81
CA VAL A 1046 72.56 37.12 -63.66
C VAL A 1046 71.82 38.40 -64.04
N GLY A 1047 71.78 38.75 -65.33
CA GLY A 1047 70.97 39.86 -65.86
C GLY A 1047 70.66 39.70 -67.35
N PHE A 1048 69.52 40.26 -67.80
CA PHE A 1048 68.99 40.08 -69.16
C PHE A 1048 68.35 41.37 -69.71
N SER A 1049 68.51 41.63 -71.01
CA SER A 1049 67.77 42.65 -71.78
C SER A 1049 67.66 42.26 -73.26
N SER A 1050 66.65 42.76 -73.98
CA SER A 1050 66.52 42.51 -75.43
C SER A 1050 65.71 43.59 -76.17
N PHE A 1051 66.04 43.83 -77.45
CA PHE A 1051 65.36 44.81 -78.32
C PHE A 1051 65.54 44.50 -79.82
N GLU A 1052 64.71 45.06 -80.71
CA GLU A 1052 64.68 44.71 -82.14
C GLU A 1052 65.74 45.44 -83.00
N VAL A 1053 66.27 44.74 -84.03
CA VAL A 1053 67.23 45.25 -85.02
C VAL A 1053 66.89 44.78 -86.46
N ALA A 1054 67.22 45.57 -87.51
CA ALA A 1054 67.05 45.12 -88.91
C ALA A 1054 67.94 45.86 -89.95
N PRO A 1055 68.47 45.18 -91.00
CA PRO A 1055 69.35 45.76 -92.01
C PRO A 1055 68.66 46.08 -93.35
N LYS A 1056 69.22 47.02 -94.10
CA LYS A 1056 68.63 47.54 -95.35
C LYS A 1056 68.49 46.49 -96.48
N PRO A 1057 67.41 46.51 -97.30
CA PRO A 1057 67.21 45.53 -98.38
C PRO A 1057 68.16 45.60 -99.58
N ALA A 1058 68.57 44.43 -100.07
CA ALA A 1058 69.19 44.23 -101.39
C ALA A 1058 68.13 43.72 -102.39
N GLY A 1059 68.00 44.36 -103.55
CA GLY A 1059 66.79 44.23 -104.37
C GLY A 1059 66.90 43.38 -105.63
N ASN A 1060 66.08 42.32 -105.72
CA ASN A 1060 65.37 41.94 -106.95
C ASN A 1060 64.17 41.02 -106.64
N ASP A 1061 62.94 41.44 -106.96
CA ASP A 1061 61.70 40.71 -106.59
C ASP A 1061 61.29 39.64 -107.63
N GLY A 1062 60.74 38.50 -107.15
CA GLY A 1062 60.39 37.36 -108.02
C GLY A 1062 59.39 36.35 -107.44
N GLY A 1063 58.38 36.80 -106.68
CA GLY A 1063 57.42 35.93 -105.97
C GLY A 1063 56.25 35.38 -106.80
N LEU A 1064 55.72 34.23 -106.37
CA LEU A 1064 54.74 33.36 -107.08
C LEU A 1064 53.37 34.01 -107.43
N PHE A 1065 53.06 35.21 -106.94
CA PHE A 1065 51.77 35.88 -107.17
C PHE A 1065 51.79 37.02 -108.20
N GLY A 1066 52.95 37.36 -108.79
CA GLY A 1066 53.13 38.53 -109.67
C GLY A 1066 52.44 38.51 -111.04
N VAL A 1067 51.50 37.59 -111.31
CA VAL A 1067 50.92 37.38 -112.66
C VAL A 1067 49.39 37.22 -112.69
N LEU A 1068 48.67 37.49 -111.59
CA LEU A 1068 47.20 37.38 -111.55
C LEU A 1068 46.51 38.68 -111.08
N PRO A 1069 45.44 39.14 -111.75
CA PRO A 1069 44.65 40.29 -111.29
C PRO A 1069 43.98 40.04 -109.93
N THR A 1070 43.89 41.10 -109.13
CA THR A 1070 43.41 41.07 -107.73
C THR A 1070 42.00 40.49 -107.54
N TRP A 1071 41.14 40.53 -108.56
CA TRP A 1071 39.79 39.96 -108.49
C TRP A 1071 39.75 38.42 -108.54
N ALA A 1072 40.80 37.76 -109.06
CA ALA A 1072 40.85 36.30 -109.19
C ALA A 1072 41.21 35.60 -107.87
N ALA A 1073 42.06 36.22 -107.04
CA ALA A 1073 42.53 35.63 -105.79
C ALA A 1073 41.39 35.48 -104.74
N GLY A 1074 40.48 36.46 -104.66
CA GLY A 1074 39.37 36.44 -103.70
C GLY A 1074 38.39 35.28 -103.89
N LEU A 1075 38.17 34.84 -105.14
CA LEU A 1075 37.27 33.72 -105.44
C LEU A 1075 37.81 32.38 -104.94
N ILE A 1076 39.12 32.17 -104.98
CA ILE A 1076 39.75 30.92 -104.49
C ILE A 1076 39.62 30.82 -102.97
N LEU A 1077 39.79 31.95 -102.26
CA LEU A 1077 39.79 31.99 -100.79
C LEU A 1077 38.38 31.73 -100.19
N VAL A 1078 37.32 32.18 -100.88
CA VAL A 1078 35.91 31.90 -100.49
C VAL A 1078 35.55 30.41 -100.68
N VAL A 1079 36.05 29.75 -101.72
CA VAL A 1079 35.79 28.31 -101.97
C VAL A 1079 36.43 27.43 -100.89
N VAL A 1080 37.64 27.77 -100.42
CA VAL A 1080 38.32 27.04 -99.33
C VAL A 1080 37.55 27.17 -98.00
N LEU A 1081 37.08 28.38 -97.65
CA LEU A 1081 36.30 28.62 -96.43
C LEU A 1081 34.98 27.84 -96.41
N LEU A 1082 34.25 27.78 -97.54
CA LEU A 1082 33.02 26.99 -97.64
C LEU A 1082 33.26 25.48 -97.52
N GLY A 1083 34.42 24.98 -97.99
CA GLY A 1083 34.78 23.57 -97.86
C GLY A 1083 34.92 23.09 -96.42
N LEU A 1084 35.56 23.90 -95.56
CA LEU A 1084 35.83 23.53 -94.16
C LEU A 1084 34.54 23.40 -93.32
N VAL A 1085 33.55 24.27 -93.54
CA VAL A 1085 32.25 24.24 -92.84
C VAL A 1085 31.47 22.95 -93.15
N VAL A 1086 31.56 22.46 -94.40
CA VAL A 1086 30.84 21.23 -94.83
C VAL A 1086 31.49 19.96 -94.28
N VAL A 1087 32.80 19.95 -94.04
CA VAL A 1087 33.51 18.81 -93.43
C VAL A 1087 33.18 18.68 -91.94
N GLY A 1088 33.18 19.80 -91.19
CA GLY A 1088 32.91 19.79 -89.74
C GLY A 1088 31.53 19.23 -89.35
N LEU A 1089 30.52 19.43 -90.20
CA LEU A 1089 29.15 18.95 -89.96
C LEU A 1089 28.93 17.45 -90.26
N ARG A 1090 29.96 16.72 -90.75
CA ARG A 1090 29.79 15.34 -91.24
C ARG A 1090 30.47 14.24 -90.40
N VAL A 1091 31.12 14.60 -89.29
CA VAL A 1091 31.92 13.67 -88.47
C VAL A 1091 31.52 13.70 -86.98
N ARG A 1092 30.25 13.47 -86.69
CA ARG A 1092 29.76 12.99 -85.38
C ARG A 1092 28.60 12.02 -85.58
N GLY A 1093 28.95 10.78 -85.94
CA GLY A 1093 27.99 9.73 -86.28
C GLY A 1093 28.62 8.33 -86.33
N SER A 1094 28.72 7.70 -85.15
CA SER A 1094 28.82 6.25 -84.89
C SER A 1094 29.81 5.39 -85.70
N ALA A 1095 30.86 4.92 -85.01
CA ALA A 1095 31.44 3.58 -85.15
C ALA A 1095 31.72 3.06 -83.72
N VAL A 1096 31.51 1.76 -83.44
CA VAL A 1096 31.18 1.32 -82.06
C VAL A 1096 31.49 -0.17 -81.79
N VAL A 1097 31.99 -0.50 -80.58
CA VAL A 1097 31.91 -1.83 -79.89
C VAL A 1097 32.70 -2.99 -80.58
N PRO A 1098 33.00 -4.15 -79.96
CA PRO A 1098 32.76 -4.66 -78.58
C PRO A 1098 34.05 -4.77 -77.72
N ASP A 1099 34.10 -5.39 -76.52
CA ASP A 1099 33.17 -6.26 -75.75
C ASP A 1099 33.49 -6.10 -74.24
N MET A 1100 32.64 -6.39 -73.25
CA MET A 1100 31.23 -6.86 -73.26
C MET A 1100 30.33 -5.71 -72.71
N GLY A 1101 29.37 -5.79 -71.77
CA GLY A 1101 28.81 -6.83 -70.89
C GLY A 1101 29.02 -6.52 -69.39
N GLU A 1102 28.02 -6.57 -68.51
CA GLU A 1102 26.57 -6.81 -68.69
C GLU A 1102 25.71 -5.75 -67.94
N ASP A 1103 24.45 -6.06 -67.60
CA ASP A 1103 23.30 -5.12 -67.55
C ASP A 1103 22.50 -5.29 -66.21
N ILE A 1104 21.31 -4.77 -65.86
CA ILE A 1104 20.02 -4.39 -66.52
C ILE A 1104 19.27 -3.38 -65.60
N LEU A 1105 18.45 -2.38 -65.99
CA LEU A 1105 18.26 -1.47 -67.15
C LEU A 1105 17.39 -0.26 -66.66
N ALA A 1106 17.11 0.74 -67.52
CA ALA A 1106 16.30 1.93 -67.19
C ALA A 1106 15.42 2.42 -68.37
N ALA A 1107 14.30 3.16 -68.22
CA ALA A 1107 13.37 3.41 -67.10
C ALA A 1107 12.14 4.22 -67.63
N GLY A 1108 11.03 4.35 -66.87
CA GLY A 1108 10.07 5.46 -67.05
C GLY A 1108 8.54 5.23 -66.86
N ALA A 1109 7.83 6.37 -66.88
CA ALA A 1109 6.39 6.60 -67.13
C ALA A 1109 5.32 6.19 -66.10
N HIS A 1110 4.28 7.04 -66.00
CA HIS A 1110 3.13 6.95 -65.08
C HIS A 1110 2.07 5.91 -65.48
N GLY A 1111 1.39 5.31 -64.50
CA GLY A 1111 0.11 4.60 -64.67
C GLY A 1111 -0.47 4.10 -63.34
N GLN A 1112 -1.77 4.24 -63.10
CA GLN A 1112 -2.46 3.82 -61.85
C GLN A 1112 -3.13 2.44 -62.00
N ALA A 1113 -3.01 1.59 -60.97
CA ALA A 1113 -3.92 0.53 -60.50
C ALA A 1113 -3.10 -0.41 -59.58
N ASP A 1114 -2.95 -0.14 -58.28
CA ASP A 1114 -3.95 -0.33 -57.21
C ASP A 1114 -4.39 -1.79 -57.02
N THR A 1115 -3.78 -2.45 -56.03
CA THR A 1115 -4.38 -3.51 -55.22
C THR A 1115 -3.90 -3.37 -53.77
N ASP A 1116 -4.83 -3.03 -52.89
CA ASP A 1116 -4.85 -3.23 -51.44
C ASP A 1116 -3.78 -2.55 -50.54
N GLY A 1117 -4.27 -1.58 -49.75
CA GLY A 1117 -4.16 -1.75 -48.29
C GLY A 1117 -4.12 -0.48 -47.45
N GLN A 1118 -3.11 0.37 -47.65
CA GLN A 1118 -2.62 1.25 -46.59
C GLN A 1118 -3.03 2.73 -46.68
N ARG A 1119 -4.25 3.02 -47.15
CA ARG A 1119 -4.94 4.31 -46.92
C ARG A 1119 -6.22 4.18 -46.08
N ARG A 1120 -6.29 3.12 -45.27
CA ARG A 1120 -7.40 2.84 -44.33
C ARG A 1120 -6.99 2.92 -42.85
N ALA A 1121 -5.70 3.02 -42.54
CA ALA A 1121 -5.20 3.04 -41.16
C ALA A 1121 -5.36 4.41 -40.46
N ASP A 1122 -5.12 5.51 -41.18
CA ASP A 1122 -4.82 6.81 -40.54
C ASP A 1122 -6.05 7.71 -40.23
N LEU A 1123 -7.29 7.21 -40.37
CA LEU A 1123 -8.49 8.06 -40.27
C LEU A 1123 -9.75 7.41 -39.63
N LEU A 1124 -9.66 6.19 -39.08
CA LEU A 1124 -10.74 5.42 -38.43
C LEU A 1124 -10.16 4.30 -37.51
N ASP A 1125 -10.69 3.95 -36.32
CA ASP A 1125 -11.65 4.64 -35.44
C ASP A 1125 -11.71 4.04 -33.99
N THR A 1126 -11.00 4.62 -33.01
CA THR A 1126 -11.24 4.54 -31.53
C THR A 1126 -11.09 3.22 -30.71
N GLY A 1127 -10.77 3.36 -29.40
CA GLY A 1127 -10.64 2.28 -28.37
C GLY A 1127 -9.19 1.82 -28.13
N ALA A 1128 -8.57 1.96 -26.95
CA ALA A 1128 -8.78 1.25 -25.66
C ALA A 1128 -8.36 -0.25 -25.73
N GLU A 1129 -7.64 -0.85 -24.75
CA GLU A 1129 -7.39 -0.46 -23.35
C GLU A 1129 -6.09 -1.14 -22.79
N HIS A 1130 -5.60 -0.70 -21.61
CA HIS A 1130 -4.51 -1.29 -20.79
C HIS A 1130 -3.06 -1.29 -21.39
N ASP A 1131 -1.96 -1.19 -20.63
CA ASP A 1131 -1.75 -0.85 -19.21
C ASP A 1131 -0.44 -0.02 -19.08
N LEU A 1132 -0.43 1.01 -18.23
CA LEU A 1132 0.76 1.79 -17.84
C LEU A 1132 0.64 2.35 -16.42
N THR A 1133 0.69 1.46 -15.42
CA THR A 1133 1.19 1.80 -14.08
C THR A 1133 2.73 1.69 -14.07
N SER A 1134 3.50 2.45 -13.28
CA SER A 1134 3.25 3.74 -12.61
C SER A 1134 4.60 4.34 -12.19
N GLY A 1135 4.75 5.67 -12.21
CA GLY A 1135 5.97 6.32 -11.72
C GLY A 1135 6.12 6.32 -10.20
N ALA A 1136 7.35 6.50 -9.71
CA ALA A 1136 7.66 6.83 -8.32
C ALA A 1136 8.55 8.08 -8.28
N VAL A 1137 8.07 9.13 -7.59
CA VAL A 1137 8.75 10.42 -7.39
C VAL A 1137 9.85 10.28 -6.34
N SER A 1138 10.92 11.06 -6.46
CA SER A 1138 12.10 10.91 -5.60
C SER A 1138 11.92 11.53 -4.22
N GLN A 1139 12.63 10.97 -3.22
CA GLN A 1139 12.63 11.49 -1.84
C GLN A 1139 13.22 12.92 -1.74
N ALA A 1140 13.98 13.36 -2.75
CA ALA A 1140 14.52 14.72 -2.84
C ALA A 1140 13.44 15.77 -3.15
N GLU A 1141 12.46 15.44 -3.99
CA GLU A 1141 11.34 16.34 -4.34
C GLU A 1141 10.43 16.57 -3.12
N ILE A 1142 10.30 15.56 -2.24
CA ILE A 1142 9.56 15.66 -0.97
C ILE A 1142 10.28 16.61 0.02
N GLN A 1143 11.61 16.53 0.13
CA GLN A 1143 12.36 17.46 1.00
C GLN A 1143 12.39 18.90 0.46
N ALA A 1144 12.36 19.10 -0.86
CA ALA A 1144 12.27 20.44 -1.45
C ALA A 1144 10.95 21.15 -1.08
N ALA A 1145 9.83 20.42 -0.99
CA ALA A 1145 8.54 20.97 -0.59
C ALA A 1145 8.49 21.35 0.91
N LEU A 1146 9.05 20.50 1.78
CA LEU A 1146 9.10 20.74 3.24
C LEU A 1146 10.01 21.92 3.66
N ALA A 1147 10.82 22.45 2.74
CA ALA A 1147 11.68 23.61 2.99
C ALA A 1147 10.99 24.97 2.74
N GLN A 1148 9.69 25.00 2.38
CA GLN A 1148 8.93 26.24 2.13
C GLN A 1148 7.57 26.33 2.87
N SER A 1149 7.44 25.65 4.02
CA SER A 1149 6.32 25.80 4.97
C SER A 1149 6.80 26.25 6.35
#